data_AF-B3DYA7-F1
#
_entry.id   AF-B3DYA7-F1
#
_cell.length_a   1.000
_cell.length_b   1.000
_cell.length_c   1.000
_cell.angle_alpha   90.00
_cell.angle_beta   90.00
_cell.angle_gamma   90.00
#
_symmetry.space_group_name_H-M   'P 1'
#
loop_
_entity.id
_entity.type
_entity.pdbx_description
1 polymer ?
#
loop_
_entity_poly.entity_id
_entity_poly.type
_entity_poly.pdbx_seq_one_letter_code
_entity_poly.pdbx_strand_id
1 'polypeptide(L)'
;MRYGELIQFEPIESVVQLRDADEAARARQLVSTYVISNEMAERLTGLVIPQLQFDQPVDNKGLLVVGNYGTGKSHLMSVISSIAEHADLLSALGNAQVAQAAERIAGKFKVIRTEIGATTMSLRDIIVGELEEHLAAMGVTYPFPDASQVVSNKRAFEEMMAAFHQEYSDHGLLLVVDELLDYLRTRKDQELILDLNFLREVGEVCKDLRFRFMAGVQEAIFDSPRFAFVADSIRRVKDRFEQVLIARKDVKFVVAERLLKKTGEQQTKIREHLTPFAKFYGRMIERMDEFVRLFPVHPDYIDTFERVRTAEKREVLKTLSRACENLLDQELPEDRPGLIAYDSYWANLLDNPSFRTDPDIKAVIDCSQVLESRIKQAFTRPAYKDMALRIIHALSVHRLTTADIYAPLGATAEELRDALCLYQPGIEGLGGDPADDLLSQVETVLREIHKTVSGQFISSNPDNRQYYLDLKKTDDFDALIEKRAESIDDSQLDRYYYEALKRVMECTDQTYVTGYKIWQHELQWLERKAARQGYLFFGAPNERSTAVPPRDFYLYFIQPFDPPHFKDEKKADEVFFRLTKKDEEFRTALRNYAAALDLASTSSGHAKATYESKANGFLRDLVGWLQKHMTDAFEVTYQGRTKSLVERAKGKSIRELSGLASFERINFRDLVNTIAGDVLETHFRDQAPDYPYFSVLITGQNREQASEDALRAIAGQNRTKQATAVLDALELLDGERLDPNRSKYARHIMDILKKKGHGQVVNRSELIQEVYGVEYFAPDKGYRLEPEWAVVVLAALVYSGELVLSIPGKKFDATGLPQLAATSIDELVRFKHVERPKDWNLPVLKALFELFGLAPGMVQLVTQGKEEPVQQLQKTISEVVEKLVLVQQSLQSGLTFWGRNLLAEEKAAQQRDRLDQTKNFLESLQAYSSPGKLKNFRYDVQDVERHEYGLKVLSEIASLRELVRELGPVASYLSTAEAVLPIDHEWVEQMKKTRDAVLVQVSDPSQHTSSTFRQQTLCKLTDLKKSYVQAYLAMHTRARLGVNEDKRKSTLMGDERLKTLSKLSTIDLMPRQHLIDFQKRLDGLKSCSTLTEQDLDASPVCPHCGFRPGTEAPAAHAAAELEQMDTELDKLLEEWTQTLLDNLEDPTTRVNFNLLKPEPRKLVDVFLKERKLPDEIGQDFIHALKEVLSGLVKVAVKTEDLRIALIKGGSPATLAEMKKRFEEYLDELTKGKEPGKVRIVLE
;
A
#
# COMPACT_ATOMS: atom_id res chain seq x y z
N MET A 1 -2.61 -63.25 -11.39
CA MET A 1 -3.17 -62.09 -12.12
C MET A 1 -2.03 -61.40 -12.84
N ARG A 2 -2.16 -61.04 -14.11
CA ARG A 2 -1.10 -60.29 -14.83
C ARG A 2 -1.35 -58.79 -14.77
N TYR A 3 -0.30 -57.98 -14.87
CA TYR A 3 -0.45 -56.52 -14.89
C TYR A 3 -1.30 -56.04 -16.07
N GLY A 4 -1.18 -56.66 -17.25
CA GLY A 4 -1.99 -56.34 -18.43
C GLY A 4 -3.49 -56.61 -18.30
N GLU A 5 -3.92 -57.43 -17.33
CA GLU A 5 -5.35 -57.67 -17.05
C GLU A 5 -5.98 -56.54 -16.22
N LEU A 6 -5.14 -55.72 -15.57
CA LEU A 6 -5.54 -54.68 -14.62
C LEU A 6 -5.52 -53.26 -15.21
N ILE A 7 -4.96 -53.05 -16.40
CA ILE A 7 -4.65 -51.72 -16.93
C ILE A 7 -4.91 -51.66 -18.44
N GLN A 8 -5.54 -50.58 -18.90
CA GLN A 8 -5.60 -50.20 -20.32
C GLN A 8 -4.45 -49.22 -20.60
N PHE A 9 -3.51 -49.64 -21.44
CA PHE A 9 -2.27 -48.90 -21.69
C PHE A 9 -2.26 -48.26 -23.08
N GLU A 10 -2.16 -46.93 -23.13
CA GLU A 10 -1.90 -46.17 -24.38
C GLU A 10 -0.49 -45.54 -24.31
N PRO A 11 0.46 -45.93 -25.16
CA PRO A 11 1.83 -45.43 -25.10
C PRO A 11 1.96 -43.96 -25.55
N ILE A 12 2.99 -43.28 -25.04
CA ILE A 12 3.38 -41.92 -25.47
C ILE A 12 4.70 -42.02 -26.24
N GLU A 13 4.61 -42.04 -27.58
CA GLU A 13 5.74 -42.40 -28.45
C GLU A 13 6.60 -41.21 -28.94
N SER A 14 6.09 -39.96 -28.97
CA SER A 14 6.80 -38.80 -29.55
C SER A 14 6.67 -37.48 -28.78
N VAL A 15 7.69 -36.64 -28.89
CA VAL A 15 7.70 -35.25 -28.37
C VAL A 15 6.88 -34.37 -29.31
N VAL A 16 5.91 -33.63 -28.77
CA VAL A 16 5.07 -32.70 -29.55
C VAL A 16 5.89 -31.45 -29.90
N GLN A 17 6.03 -31.15 -31.19
CA GLN A 17 6.60 -29.89 -31.69
C GLN A 17 5.49 -28.86 -31.90
N LEU A 18 5.75 -27.57 -31.63
CA LEU A 18 4.69 -26.56 -31.69
C LEU A 18 4.15 -26.39 -33.13
N ARG A 19 5.06 -26.46 -34.12
CA ARG A 19 4.77 -26.33 -35.56
C ARG A 19 3.98 -27.50 -36.15
N ASP A 20 3.96 -28.66 -35.50
CA ASP A 20 3.09 -29.80 -35.91
C ASP A 20 1.61 -29.39 -35.97
N ALA A 21 1.21 -28.37 -35.21
CA ALA A 21 -0.17 -27.87 -35.18
C ALA A 21 -0.56 -27.01 -36.39
N ASP A 22 0.38 -26.67 -37.28
CA ASP A 22 0.06 -25.98 -38.54
C ASP A 22 -0.62 -26.94 -39.55
N GLU A 23 -0.46 -28.26 -39.36
CA GLU A 23 -1.16 -29.27 -40.15
C GLU A 23 -2.52 -29.63 -39.52
N ALA A 24 -3.62 -29.36 -40.22
CA ALA A 24 -4.98 -29.55 -39.71
C ALA A 24 -5.27 -30.98 -39.15
N ALA A 25 -4.75 -32.03 -39.79
CA ALA A 25 -4.94 -33.41 -39.33
C ALA A 25 -4.22 -33.66 -37.99
N ARG A 26 -3.02 -33.10 -37.84
CA ARG A 26 -2.18 -33.23 -36.66
C ARG A 26 -2.71 -32.35 -35.52
N ALA A 27 -3.17 -31.14 -35.82
CA ALA A 27 -3.90 -30.28 -34.88
C ALA A 27 -5.12 -30.99 -34.27
N ARG A 28 -5.93 -31.67 -35.10
CA ARG A 28 -7.08 -32.47 -34.64
C ARG A 28 -6.66 -33.60 -33.70
N GLN A 29 -5.59 -34.32 -34.03
CA GLN A 29 -5.05 -35.38 -33.18
C GLN A 29 -4.53 -34.84 -31.84
N LEU A 30 -3.84 -33.70 -31.85
CA LEU A 30 -3.33 -33.05 -30.64
C LEU A 30 -4.49 -32.61 -29.73
N VAL A 31 -5.57 -32.04 -30.30
CA VAL A 31 -6.76 -31.66 -29.53
C VAL A 31 -7.47 -32.88 -28.94
N SER A 32 -7.66 -33.96 -29.70
CA SER A 32 -8.39 -35.14 -29.24
C SER A 32 -7.65 -35.96 -28.18
N THR A 33 -6.32 -35.93 -28.20
CA THR A 33 -5.47 -36.71 -27.28
C THR A 33 -5.06 -35.94 -26.03
N TYR A 34 -5.37 -34.64 -25.93
CA TYR A 34 -5.06 -33.84 -24.77
C TYR A 34 -6.08 -34.07 -23.64
N VAL A 35 -5.60 -34.59 -22.52
CA VAL A 35 -6.44 -34.87 -21.34
C VAL A 35 -6.43 -33.66 -20.41
N ILE A 36 -7.61 -33.15 -20.07
CA ILE A 36 -7.78 -31.94 -19.25
C ILE A 36 -8.26 -32.33 -17.85
N SER A 37 -7.44 -32.05 -16.84
CA SER A 37 -7.83 -32.18 -15.43
C SER A 37 -8.86 -31.10 -15.03
N ASN A 38 -9.55 -31.27 -13.90
CA ASN A 38 -10.48 -30.25 -13.40
C ASN A 38 -9.77 -28.92 -13.09
N GLU A 39 -8.58 -28.96 -12.49
CA GLU A 39 -7.81 -27.76 -12.16
C GLU A 39 -7.32 -27.02 -13.43
N MET A 40 -6.89 -27.77 -14.45
CA MET A 40 -6.55 -27.21 -15.75
C MET A 40 -7.79 -26.64 -16.46
N ALA A 41 -8.95 -27.31 -16.34
CA ALA A 41 -10.22 -26.79 -16.88
C ALA A 41 -10.61 -25.44 -16.26
N GLU A 42 -10.46 -25.30 -14.94
CA GLU A 42 -10.68 -24.03 -14.24
C GLU A 42 -9.73 -22.93 -14.72
N ARG A 43 -8.43 -23.24 -14.89
CA ARG A 43 -7.45 -22.27 -15.43
C ARG A 43 -7.75 -21.88 -16.88
N LEU A 44 -8.13 -22.84 -17.71
CA LEU A 44 -8.47 -22.58 -19.10
C LEU A 44 -9.72 -21.69 -19.22
N THR A 45 -10.76 -22.01 -18.47
CA THR A 45 -12.03 -21.28 -18.49
C THR A 45 -11.98 -19.93 -17.76
N GLY A 46 -11.28 -19.84 -16.63
CA GLY A 46 -11.23 -18.67 -15.77
C GLY A 46 -10.10 -17.68 -16.07
N LEU A 47 -9.01 -18.12 -16.72
CA LEU A 47 -7.83 -17.29 -16.98
C LEU A 47 -7.45 -17.25 -18.46
N VAL A 48 -7.19 -18.39 -19.11
CA VAL A 48 -6.67 -18.40 -20.49
C VAL A 48 -7.67 -17.82 -21.49
N ILE A 49 -8.89 -18.35 -21.52
CA ILE A 49 -9.93 -17.94 -22.47
C ILE A 49 -10.32 -16.46 -22.28
N PRO A 50 -10.55 -15.96 -21.05
CA PRO A 50 -10.79 -14.53 -20.81
C PRO A 50 -9.67 -13.60 -21.29
N GLN A 51 -8.40 -14.03 -21.15
CA GLN A 51 -7.25 -13.24 -21.57
C GLN A 51 -7.03 -13.28 -23.10
N LEU A 52 -7.46 -14.34 -23.77
CA LEU A 52 -7.40 -14.42 -25.23
C LEU A 52 -8.55 -13.70 -25.92
N GLN A 53 -9.79 -13.82 -25.46
CA GLN A 53 -10.94 -13.22 -26.14
C GLN A 53 -10.83 -11.68 -26.26
N PHE A 54 -11.45 -11.12 -27.31
CA PHE A 54 -11.44 -9.67 -27.59
C PHE A 54 -12.84 -9.08 -27.83
N ASP A 55 -13.91 -9.83 -27.60
CA ASP A 55 -15.29 -9.34 -27.77
C ASP A 55 -15.76 -8.53 -26.55
N GLN A 56 -15.29 -8.90 -25.36
CA GLN A 56 -15.56 -8.21 -24.11
C GLN A 56 -14.33 -7.39 -23.71
N PRO A 57 -14.50 -6.11 -23.34
CA PRO A 57 -13.40 -5.29 -22.86
C PRO A 57 -12.94 -5.78 -21.48
N VAL A 58 -11.72 -6.30 -21.43
CA VAL A 58 -11.01 -6.70 -20.20
C VAL A 58 -9.55 -6.23 -20.32
N ASP A 59 -8.83 -6.19 -19.21
CA ASP A 59 -7.41 -5.86 -19.18
C ASP A 59 -6.60 -7.05 -19.71
N ASN A 60 -6.65 -7.28 -21.03
CA ASN A 60 -6.03 -8.41 -21.70
C ASN A 60 -4.50 -8.34 -21.55
N LYS A 61 -3.90 -9.45 -21.12
CA LYS A 61 -2.47 -9.61 -20.87
C LYS A 61 -1.89 -10.72 -21.74
N GLY A 62 -0.57 -10.71 -21.91
CA GLY A 62 0.14 -11.84 -22.51
C GLY A 62 0.07 -13.09 -21.62
N LEU A 63 0.18 -14.28 -22.21
CA LEU A 63 0.15 -15.55 -21.48
C LEU A 63 1.53 -16.18 -21.43
N LEU A 64 1.95 -16.61 -20.23
CA LEU A 64 3.15 -17.42 -20.03
C LEU A 64 2.73 -18.81 -19.56
N VAL A 65 2.85 -19.82 -20.41
CA VAL A 65 2.60 -21.21 -20.05
C VAL A 65 3.83 -21.76 -19.35
N VAL A 66 3.72 -22.00 -18.05
CA VAL A 66 4.81 -22.39 -17.17
C VAL A 66 4.74 -23.88 -16.87
N GLY A 67 5.72 -24.64 -17.32
CA GLY A 67 5.80 -26.07 -17.04
C GLY A 67 7.16 -26.65 -17.42
N ASN A 68 7.65 -27.57 -16.60
CA ASN A 68 8.90 -28.29 -16.87
C ASN A 68 8.81 -29.07 -18.21
N TYR A 69 9.95 -29.37 -18.84
CA TYR A 69 9.95 -30.24 -20.03
C TYR A 69 9.21 -31.57 -19.77
N GLY A 70 8.48 -32.04 -20.77
CA GLY A 70 7.70 -33.27 -20.69
C GLY A 70 6.39 -33.17 -19.92
N THR A 71 6.03 -32.00 -19.36
CA THR A 71 4.74 -31.78 -18.67
C THR A 71 3.56 -31.49 -19.60
N GLY A 72 3.78 -31.41 -20.91
CA GLY A 72 2.74 -31.12 -21.90
C GLY A 72 2.58 -29.64 -22.27
N LYS A 73 3.56 -28.77 -21.94
CA LYS A 73 3.56 -27.33 -22.26
C LYS A 73 3.30 -27.02 -23.74
N SER A 74 4.12 -27.58 -24.64
CA SER A 74 3.98 -27.37 -26.08
C SER A 74 2.68 -27.98 -26.60
N HIS A 75 2.26 -29.14 -26.06
CA HIS A 75 0.95 -29.74 -26.37
C HIS A 75 -0.22 -28.81 -25.98
N LEU A 76 -0.18 -28.20 -24.79
CA LEU A 76 -1.20 -27.24 -24.35
C LEU A 76 -1.25 -25.99 -25.24
N MET A 77 -0.09 -25.41 -25.58
CA MET A 77 -0.01 -24.27 -26.50
C MET A 77 -0.53 -24.63 -27.89
N SER A 78 -0.20 -25.82 -28.41
CA SER A 78 -0.75 -26.34 -29.67
C SER A 78 -2.27 -26.49 -29.60
N VAL A 79 -2.84 -26.99 -28.50
CA VAL A 79 -4.29 -27.15 -28.33
C VAL A 79 -4.99 -25.79 -28.31
N ILE A 80 -4.52 -24.85 -27.49
CA ILE A 80 -5.11 -23.50 -27.38
C ILE A 80 -5.05 -22.79 -28.72
N SER A 81 -3.89 -22.81 -29.38
CA SER A 81 -3.69 -22.14 -30.65
C SER A 81 -4.50 -22.78 -31.79
N SER A 82 -4.58 -24.12 -31.84
CA SER A 82 -5.39 -24.83 -32.84
C SER A 82 -6.88 -24.53 -32.71
N ILE A 83 -7.40 -24.45 -31.47
CA ILE A 83 -8.81 -24.08 -31.25
C ILE A 83 -9.06 -22.63 -31.64
N ALA A 84 -8.14 -21.72 -31.28
CA ALA A 84 -8.23 -20.31 -31.63
C ALA A 84 -8.25 -20.08 -33.17
N GLU A 85 -7.58 -20.96 -33.93
CA GLU A 85 -7.51 -20.92 -35.39
C GLU A 85 -8.67 -21.66 -36.09
N HIS A 86 -9.11 -22.80 -35.55
CA HIS A 86 -10.05 -23.71 -36.19
C HIS A 86 -11.25 -24.04 -35.29
N ALA A 87 -12.42 -23.50 -35.64
CA ALA A 87 -13.63 -23.68 -34.86
C ALA A 87 -14.18 -25.14 -34.84
N ASP A 88 -13.91 -25.94 -35.88
CA ASP A 88 -14.39 -27.33 -35.99
C ASP A 88 -13.71 -28.28 -34.98
N LEU A 89 -12.52 -27.91 -34.50
CA LEU A 89 -11.77 -28.68 -33.51
C LEU A 89 -12.40 -28.65 -32.11
N LEU A 90 -13.32 -27.73 -31.85
CA LEU A 90 -14.03 -27.63 -30.57
C LEU A 90 -14.79 -28.93 -30.23
N SER A 91 -15.30 -29.63 -31.24
CA SER A 91 -15.97 -30.94 -31.11
C SER A 91 -15.04 -32.10 -30.73
N ALA A 92 -13.74 -31.95 -30.95
CA ALA A 92 -12.74 -32.97 -30.62
C ALA A 92 -12.22 -32.84 -29.18
N LEU A 93 -12.58 -31.76 -28.47
CA LEU A 93 -12.14 -31.52 -27.11
C LEU A 93 -12.90 -32.40 -26.11
N GLY A 94 -12.19 -33.21 -25.33
CA GLY A 94 -12.81 -34.18 -24.42
C GLY A 94 -13.52 -33.60 -23.18
N ASN A 95 -13.31 -32.32 -22.85
CA ASN A 95 -13.90 -31.68 -21.66
C ASN A 95 -15.02 -30.69 -22.05
N ALA A 96 -16.27 -31.03 -21.71
CA ALA A 96 -17.44 -30.23 -22.10
C ALA A 96 -17.43 -28.79 -21.56
N GLN A 97 -16.93 -28.57 -20.33
CA GLN A 97 -16.87 -27.24 -19.73
C GLN A 97 -15.89 -26.33 -20.48
N VAL A 98 -14.71 -26.85 -20.82
CA VAL A 98 -13.71 -26.10 -21.58
C VAL A 98 -14.18 -25.89 -23.02
N ALA A 99 -14.81 -26.87 -23.64
CA ALA A 99 -15.37 -26.73 -24.99
C ALA A 99 -16.38 -25.58 -25.05
N GLN A 100 -17.31 -25.51 -24.08
CA GLN A 100 -18.28 -24.42 -24.01
C GLN A 100 -17.63 -23.04 -23.81
N ALA A 101 -16.62 -22.95 -22.94
CA ALA A 101 -15.91 -21.67 -22.75
C ALA A 101 -15.11 -21.26 -24.00
N ALA A 102 -14.50 -22.23 -24.69
CA ALA A 102 -13.63 -22.00 -25.83
C ALA A 102 -14.37 -21.46 -27.07
N GLU A 103 -15.71 -21.55 -27.13
CA GLU A 103 -16.54 -20.93 -28.17
C GLU A 103 -16.22 -19.43 -28.36
N ARG A 104 -15.77 -18.76 -27.31
CA ARG A 104 -15.41 -17.34 -27.34
C ARG A 104 -14.18 -17.03 -28.18
N ILE A 105 -13.27 -17.99 -28.36
CA ILE A 105 -12.01 -17.81 -29.08
C ILE A 105 -11.93 -18.69 -30.34
N ALA A 106 -12.80 -19.69 -30.45
CA ALA A 106 -12.73 -20.71 -31.48
C ALA A 106 -12.85 -20.11 -32.89
N GLY A 107 -11.82 -20.32 -33.73
CA GLY A 107 -11.77 -19.80 -35.10
C GLY A 107 -11.71 -18.27 -35.24
N LYS A 108 -11.35 -17.54 -34.17
CA LYS A 108 -11.30 -16.06 -34.18
C LYS A 108 -9.91 -15.48 -34.38
N PHE A 109 -8.89 -16.32 -34.54
CA PHE A 109 -7.51 -15.87 -34.66
C PHE A 109 -6.84 -16.39 -35.94
N LYS A 110 -5.96 -15.56 -36.51
CA LYS A 110 -4.82 -16.05 -37.28
C LYS A 110 -3.68 -16.30 -36.31
N VAL A 111 -3.00 -17.43 -36.46
CA VAL A 111 -2.00 -17.88 -35.50
C VAL A 111 -0.64 -17.93 -36.17
N ILE A 112 0.38 -17.47 -35.46
CA ILE A 112 1.79 -17.62 -35.82
C ILE A 112 2.45 -18.47 -34.74
N ARG A 113 3.04 -19.60 -35.11
CA ARG A 113 3.71 -20.54 -34.21
C ARG A 113 5.20 -20.55 -34.48
N THR A 114 6.00 -20.11 -33.52
CA THR A 114 7.45 -20.01 -33.68
C THR A 114 8.23 -20.54 -32.48
N GLU A 115 9.47 -20.93 -32.71
CA GLU A 115 10.39 -21.50 -31.73
C GLU A 115 11.71 -20.72 -31.79
N ILE A 116 12.19 -20.19 -30.65
CA ILE A 116 13.41 -19.39 -30.62
C ILE A 116 14.63 -20.29 -30.45
N GLY A 117 15.41 -20.44 -31.52
CA GLY A 117 16.67 -21.18 -31.50
C GLY A 117 17.86 -20.41 -30.89
N ALA A 118 19.04 -21.04 -30.90
CA ALA A 118 20.29 -20.40 -30.45
C ALA A 118 20.73 -19.31 -31.44
N THR A 119 20.40 -18.05 -31.13
CA THR A 119 20.73 -16.87 -31.96
C THR A 119 21.35 -15.74 -31.14
N THR A 120 22.09 -14.87 -31.82
CA THR A 120 22.68 -13.65 -31.24
C THR A 120 21.81 -12.40 -31.46
N MET A 121 20.78 -12.51 -32.30
CA MET A 121 19.82 -11.43 -32.57
C MET A 121 19.09 -10.99 -31.30
N SER A 122 18.55 -9.76 -31.27
CA SER A 122 17.72 -9.30 -30.15
C SER A 122 16.33 -9.93 -30.19
N LEU A 123 15.63 -9.97 -29.04
CA LEU A 123 14.28 -10.54 -28.99
C LEU A 123 13.32 -9.79 -29.91
N ARG A 124 13.49 -8.47 -29.99
CA ARG A 124 12.73 -7.60 -30.88
C ARG A 124 12.88 -8.04 -32.33
N ASP A 125 14.12 -8.20 -32.79
CA ASP A 125 14.39 -8.47 -34.20
C ASP A 125 13.92 -9.87 -34.61
N ILE A 126 14.00 -10.85 -33.69
CA ILE A 126 13.45 -12.19 -33.90
C ILE A 126 11.93 -12.12 -34.08
N ILE A 127 11.24 -11.51 -33.12
CA ILE A 127 9.77 -11.45 -33.13
C ILE A 127 9.24 -10.64 -34.31
N VAL A 128 9.87 -9.50 -34.60
CA VAL A 128 9.52 -8.66 -35.75
C VAL A 128 9.75 -9.41 -37.07
N GLY A 129 10.89 -10.07 -37.24
CA GLY A 129 11.18 -10.84 -38.44
C GLY A 129 10.17 -11.96 -38.68
N GLU A 130 9.83 -12.72 -37.63
CA GLU A 130 8.80 -13.77 -37.70
C GLU A 130 7.42 -13.19 -38.02
N LEU A 131 7.07 -12.03 -37.47
CA LEU A 131 5.81 -11.34 -37.79
C LEU A 131 5.78 -10.88 -39.26
N GLU A 132 6.84 -10.25 -39.76
CA GLU A 132 6.92 -9.78 -41.15
C GLU A 132 6.78 -10.94 -42.15
N GLU A 133 7.50 -12.04 -41.92
CA GLU A 133 7.47 -13.23 -42.78
C GLU A 133 6.08 -13.85 -42.84
N HIS A 134 5.46 -14.09 -41.67
CA HIS A 134 4.16 -14.75 -41.61
C HIS A 134 3.01 -13.83 -42.03
N LEU A 135 3.07 -12.53 -41.74
CA LEU A 135 2.08 -11.56 -42.23
C LEU A 135 2.13 -11.48 -43.76
N ALA A 136 3.34 -11.47 -44.36
CA ALA A 136 3.48 -11.48 -45.81
C ALA A 136 2.89 -12.75 -46.43
N ALA A 137 3.07 -13.92 -45.80
CA ALA A 137 2.44 -15.17 -46.21
C ALA A 137 0.89 -15.13 -46.10
N MET A 138 0.35 -14.34 -45.18
CA MET A 138 -1.09 -14.06 -45.03
C MET A 138 -1.59 -12.92 -45.94
N GLY A 139 -0.73 -12.34 -46.79
CA GLY A 139 -1.09 -11.24 -47.70
C GLY A 139 -1.05 -9.84 -47.08
N VAL A 140 -0.61 -9.70 -45.82
CA VAL A 140 -0.48 -8.43 -45.11
C VAL A 140 0.98 -7.99 -45.15
N THR A 141 1.29 -6.89 -45.87
CA THR A 141 2.68 -6.39 -45.94
C THR A 141 2.85 -5.17 -45.05
N TYR A 142 3.67 -5.30 -44.01
CA TYR A 142 4.05 -4.19 -43.13
C TYR A 142 5.52 -4.34 -42.69
N PRO A 143 6.43 -3.44 -43.13
CA PRO A 143 7.81 -3.43 -42.67
C PRO A 143 7.94 -2.66 -41.35
N PHE A 144 8.43 -3.31 -40.31
CA PHE A 144 8.73 -2.66 -39.04
C PHE A 144 9.99 -1.79 -39.18
N PRO A 145 10.01 -0.60 -38.55
CA PRO A 145 11.18 0.26 -38.55
C PRO A 145 12.35 -0.32 -37.76
N ASP A 146 13.58 0.09 -38.05
CA ASP A 146 14.77 -0.32 -37.29
C ASP A 146 14.71 0.14 -35.83
N ALA A 147 15.27 -0.64 -34.90
CA ALA A 147 15.26 -0.34 -33.47
C ALA A 147 15.86 1.04 -33.11
N SER A 148 16.82 1.52 -33.91
CA SER A 148 17.45 2.85 -33.73
C SER A 148 16.56 4.02 -34.14
N GLN A 149 15.47 3.76 -34.85
CA GLN A 149 14.57 4.76 -35.43
C GLN A 149 13.24 4.86 -34.67
N VAL A 150 12.98 3.97 -33.71
CA VAL A 150 11.76 3.96 -32.91
C VAL A 150 12.03 4.26 -31.44
N VAL A 151 11.22 5.18 -30.90
CA VAL A 151 11.20 5.52 -29.47
C VAL A 151 10.43 4.47 -28.66
N SER A 152 9.44 3.81 -29.28
CA SER A 152 8.64 2.72 -28.69
C SER A 152 8.07 1.83 -29.80
N ASN A 153 7.92 0.53 -29.53
CA ASN A 153 7.38 -0.42 -30.50
C ASN A 153 5.85 -0.40 -30.59
N LYS A 154 5.14 0.20 -29.63
CA LYS A 154 3.67 0.20 -29.58
C LYS A 154 3.02 0.71 -30.85
N ARG A 155 3.48 1.87 -31.33
CA ARG A 155 2.97 2.49 -32.55
C ARG A 155 3.17 1.59 -33.77
N ALA A 156 4.29 0.88 -33.84
CA ALA A 156 4.54 -0.05 -34.94
C ALA A 156 3.59 -1.26 -34.88
N PHE A 157 3.25 -1.76 -33.68
CA PHE A 157 2.22 -2.79 -33.51
C PHE A 157 0.80 -2.28 -33.84
N GLU A 158 0.47 -1.03 -33.51
CA GLU A 158 -0.81 -0.39 -33.88
C GLU A 158 -0.96 -0.27 -35.40
N GLU A 159 0.07 0.22 -36.09
CA GLU A 159 0.10 0.38 -37.54
C GLU A 159 0.07 -0.99 -38.25
N MET A 160 0.82 -1.98 -37.73
CA MET A 160 0.77 -3.37 -38.21
C MET A 160 -0.64 -3.99 -38.06
N MET A 161 -1.25 -3.84 -36.88
CA MET A 161 -2.59 -4.39 -36.64
C MET A 161 -3.67 -3.67 -37.46
N ALA A 162 -3.48 -2.38 -37.78
CA ALA A 162 -4.34 -1.66 -38.70
C ALA A 162 -4.26 -2.23 -40.12
N ALA A 163 -3.06 -2.56 -40.61
CA ALA A 163 -2.88 -3.25 -41.89
C ALA A 163 -3.47 -4.67 -41.87
N PHE A 164 -3.26 -5.42 -40.79
CA PHE A 164 -3.85 -6.76 -40.62
C PHE A 164 -5.38 -6.73 -40.64
N HIS A 165 -5.99 -5.75 -39.98
CA HIS A 165 -7.45 -5.64 -39.88
C HIS A 165 -8.14 -5.26 -41.20
N GLN A 166 -7.40 -4.66 -42.15
CA GLN A 166 -7.92 -4.40 -43.50
C GLN A 166 -8.18 -5.69 -44.27
N GLU A 167 -7.33 -6.71 -44.10
CA GLU A 167 -7.49 -8.02 -44.74
C GLU A 167 -8.33 -9.00 -43.88
N TYR A 168 -8.22 -8.92 -42.55
CA TYR A 168 -8.88 -9.83 -41.61
C TYR A 168 -9.70 -9.07 -40.55
N SER A 169 -10.84 -8.50 -40.95
CA SER A 169 -11.68 -7.66 -40.07
C SER A 169 -12.25 -8.41 -38.85
N ASP A 170 -12.59 -9.68 -39.01
CA ASP A 170 -13.27 -10.45 -37.96
C ASP A 170 -12.30 -11.26 -37.08
N HIS A 171 -10.99 -11.15 -37.31
CA HIS A 171 -9.98 -11.94 -36.61
C HIS A 171 -9.04 -11.08 -35.76
N GLY A 172 -8.49 -11.70 -34.72
CA GLY A 172 -7.27 -11.25 -34.05
C GLY A 172 -6.03 -11.97 -34.57
N LEU A 173 -4.86 -11.52 -34.13
CA LEU A 173 -3.58 -12.17 -34.40
C LEU A 173 -3.03 -12.76 -33.10
N LEU A 174 -2.72 -14.06 -33.08
CA LEU A 174 -2.14 -14.75 -31.93
C LEU A 174 -0.71 -15.20 -32.27
N LEU A 175 0.27 -14.66 -31.56
CA LEU A 175 1.66 -15.10 -31.65
C LEU A 175 1.98 -16.08 -30.52
N VAL A 176 2.46 -17.27 -30.89
CA VAL A 176 2.84 -18.34 -29.96
C VAL A 176 4.33 -18.62 -30.09
N VAL A 177 5.05 -18.50 -28.97
CA VAL A 177 6.51 -18.61 -28.93
C VAL A 177 6.95 -19.69 -27.95
N ASP A 178 7.62 -20.74 -28.41
CA ASP A 178 8.30 -21.69 -27.51
C ASP A 178 9.76 -21.28 -27.26
N GLU A 179 10.35 -21.82 -26.19
CA GLU A 179 11.76 -21.64 -25.78
C GLU A 179 12.22 -20.21 -25.42
N LEU A 180 11.27 -19.30 -25.16
CA LEU A 180 11.56 -17.91 -24.79
C LEU A 180 12.53 -17.78 -23.60
N LEU A 181 12.35 -18.60 -22.56
CA LEU A 181 13.19 -18.52 -21.35
C LEU A 181 14.63 -18.99 -21.60
N ASP A 182 14.82 -20.02 -22.41
CA ASP A 182 16.16 -20.54 -22.71
C ASP A 182 16.95 -19.51 -23.50
N TYR A 183 16.31 -18.87 -24.48
CA TYR A 183 16.88 -17.71 -25.17
C TYR A 183 17.30 -16.60 -24.19
N LEU A 184 16.40 -16.15 -23.29
CA LEU A 184 16.70 -15.08 -22.34
C LEU A 184 17.86 -15.44 -21.38
N ARG A 185 18.03 -16.71 -21.01
CA ARG A 185 19.14 -17.16 -20.14
C ARG A 185 20.51 -17.00 -20.81
N THR A 186 20.58 -17.06 -22.14
CA THR A 186 21.85 -16.91 -22.89
C THR A 186 22.28 -15.45 -23.07
N ARG A 187 21.39 -14.48 -22.82
CA ARG A 187 21.64 -13.06 -23.05
C ARG A 187 22.60 -12.46 -22.01
N LYS A 188 23.40 -11.50 -22.46
CA LYS A 188 24.25 -10.69 -21.57
C LYS A 188 23.38 -9.70 -20.79
N ASP A 189 23.90 -9.23 -19.67
CA ASP A 189 23.11 -8.47 -18.68
C ASP A 189 22.46 -7.19 -19.25
N GLN A 190 23.17 -6.41 -20.10
CA GLN A 190 22.60 -5.22 -20.76
C GLN A 190 21.58 -5.56 -21.84
N GLU A 191 21.86 -6.58 -22.65
CA GLU A 191 20.98 -7.06 -23.72
C GLU A 191 19.66 -7.58 -23.15
N LEU A 192 19.73 -8.31 -22.03
CA LEU A 192 18.58 -8.83 -21.31
C LEU A 192 17.63 -7.72 -20.85
N ILE A 193 18.15 -6.58 -20.37
CA ILE A 193 17.32 -5.44 -19.95
C ILE A 193 16.50 -4.91 -21.14
N LEU A 194 17.13 -4.81 -22.32
CA LEU A 194 16.45 -4.35 -23.54
C LEU A 194 15.37 -5.35 -23.98
N ASP A 195 15.68 -6.65 -23.97
CA ASP A 195 14.75 -7.70 -24.35
C ASP A 195 13.54 -7.78 -23.38
N LEU A 196 13.75 -7.59 -22.07
CA LEU A 196 12.68 -7.52 -21.08
C LEU A 196 11.81 -6.26 -21.24
N ASN A 197 12.41 -5.12 -21.58
CA ASN A 197 11.64 -3.91 -21.87
C ASN A 197 10.78 -4.07 -23.13
N PHE A 198 11.30 -4.74 -24.17
CA PHE A 198 10.51 -5.09 -25.35
C PHE A 198 9.36 -6.04 -25.00
N LEU A 199 9.62 -7.08 -24.21
CA LEU A 199 8.58 -8.02 -23.77
C LEU A 199 7.48 -7.32 -22.97
N ARG A 200 7.83 -6.33 -22.12
CA ARG A 200 6.85 -5.47 -21.44
C ARG A 200 5.98 -4.71 -22.44
N GLU A 201 6.56 -4.12 -23.49
CA GLU A 201 5.80 -3.43 -24.54
C GLU A 201 4.86 -4.38 -25.29
N VAL A 202 5.30 -5.61 -25.58
CA VAL A 202 4.47 -6.67 -26.18
C VAL A 202 3.27 -7.02 -25.29
N GLY A 203 3.49 -7.14 -23.98
CA GLY A 203 2.40 -7.36 -23.02
C GLY A 203 1.42 -6.18 -22.95
N GLU A 204 1.91 -4.94 -23.13
CA GLU A 204 1.05 -3.75 -23.15
C GLU A 204 0.18 -3.66 -24.40
N VAL A 205 0.70 -4.01 -25.59
CA VAL A 205 -0.11 -3.98 -26.82
C VAL A 205 -1.21 -5.04 -26.82
N CYS A 206 -1.07 -6.12 -26.03
CA CYS A 206 -2.12 -7.14 -25.88
C CYS A 206 -3.41 -6.57 -25.27
N LYS A 207 -3.32 -5.48 -24.50
CA LYS A 207 -4.46 -4.83 -23.87
C LYS A 207 -5.31 -4.06 -24.89
N ASP A 208 -4.65 -3.27 -25.72
CA ASP A 208 -5.30 -2.24 -26.54
C ASP A 208 -5.64 -2.74 -27.96
N LEU A 209 -4.98 -3.81 -28.42
CA LEU A 209 -5.14 -4.36 -29.77
C LEU A 209 -5.80 -5.74 -29.76
N ARG A 210 -6.28 -6.19 -30.94
CA ARG A 210 -6.67 -7.61 -31.18
C ARG A 210 -5.45 -8.53 -31.39
N PHE A 211 -4.30 -8.14 -30.85
CA PHE A 211 -3.07 -8.92 -30.83
C PHE A 211 -2.99 -9.68 -29.50
N ARG A 212 -2.66 -10.97 -29.55
CA ARG A 212 -2.45 -11.81 -28.37
C ARG A 212 -1.09 -12.48 -28.44
N PHE A 213 -0.45 -12.60 -27.29
CA PHE A 213 0.86 -13.21 -27.17
C PHE A 213 0.82 -14.35 -26.15
N MET A 214 1.34 -15.50 -26.54
CA MET A 214 1.48 -16.67 -25.68
C MET A 214 2.91 -17.21 -25.78
N ALA A 215 3.57 -17.46 -24.67
CA ALA A 215 4.89 -18.07 -24.68
C ALA A 215 5.07 -19.19 -23.66
N GLY A 216 5.85 -20.20 -24.03
CA GLY A 216 6.17 -21.34 -23.19
C GLY A 216 7.46 -21.14 -22.40
N VAL A 217 7.42 -21.24 -21.07
CA VAL A 217 8.58 -21.10 -20.18
C VAL A 217 8.69 -22.30 -19.23
N GLN A 218 9.92 -22.75 -18.95
CA GLN A 218 10.14 -23.95 -18.12
C GLN A 218 9.93 -23.70 -16.62
N GLU A 219 10.43 -22.56 -16.17
CA GLU A 219 10.31 -22.04 -14.81
C GLU A 219 9.58 -20.70 -14.88
N ALA A 220 9.01 -20.26 -13.76
CA ALA A 220 8.57 -18.88 -13.70
C ALA A 220 9.80 -17.99 -13.93
N ILE A 221 9.81 -17.23 -15.04
CA ILE A 221 10.88 -16.27 -15.37
C ILE A 221 11.18 -15.40 -14.14
N PHE A 222 10.14 -15.06 -13.37
CA PHE A 222 10.18 -14.21 -12.19
C PHE A 222 10.88 -14.83 -10.96
N ASP A 223 11.13 -16.14 -10.95
CA ASP A 223 11.69 -16.86 -9.79
C ASP A 223 13.14 -17.34 -10.02
N SER A 224 13.74 -17.02 -11.18
CA SER A 224 15.10 -17.46 -11.50
C SER A 224 16.17 -16.56 -10.84
N PRO A 225 17.13 -17.12 -10.06
CA PRO A 225 18.22 -16.35 -9.46
C PRO A 225 19.10 -15.61 -10.49
N ARG A 226 19.19 -16.15 -11.73
CA ARG A 226 19.94 -15.52 -12.84
C ARG A 226 19.48 -14.09 -13.09
N PHE A 227 18.22 -13.79 -12.81
CA PHE A 227 17.62 -12.50 -13.09
C PHE A 227 17.40 -11.61 -11.87
N ALA A 228 17.99 -11.96 -10.72
CA ALA A 228 17.88 -11.16 -9.49
C ALA A 228 18.35 -9.71 -9.67
N PHE A 229 19.37 -9.49 -10.52
CA PHE A 229 19.90 -8.15 -10.81
C PHE A 229 18.95 -7.26 -11.65
N VAL A 230 17.92 -7.84 -12.28
CA VAL A 230 16.88 -7.14 -13.08
C VAL A 230 15.47 -7.33 -12.51
N ALA A 231 15.36 -7.61 -11.21
CA ALA A 231 14.09 -7.90 -10.54
C ALA A 231 13.01 -6.82 -10.81
N ASP A 232 13.38 -5.54 -10.87
CA ASP A 232 12.44 -4.44 -11.15
C ASP A 232 11.87 -4.48 -12.58
N SER A 233 12.71 -4.77 -13.58
CA SER A 233 12.27 -4.89 -14.98
C SER A 233 11.36 -6.10 -15.16
N ILE A 234 11.72 -7.20 -14.50
CA ILE A 234 10.94 -8.44 -14.45
C ILE A 234 9.58 -8.23 -13.79
N ARG A 235 9.51 -7.48 -12.69
CA ARG A 235 8.24 -7.14 -12.03
C ARG A 235 7.31 -6.35 -12.97
N ARG A 236 7.85 -5.44 -13.78
CA ARG A 236 7.07 -4.68 -14.77
C ARG A 236 6.55 -5.56 -15.91
N VAL A 237 7.32 -6.55 -16.34
CA VAL A 237 6.83 -7.57 -17.28
C VAL A 237 5.72 -8.39 -16.62
N LYS A 238 5.89 -8.79 -15.36
CA LYS A 238 4.88 -9.57 -14.61
C LYS A 238 3.51 -8.91 -14.60
N ASP A 239 3.45 -7.60 -14.40
CA ASP A 239 2.18 -6.86 -14.37
C ASP A 239 1.41 -6.91 -15.71
N ARG A 240 2.08 -7.31 -16.81
CA ARG A 240 1.53 -7.38 -18.17
C ARG A 240 1.35 -8.81 -18.71
N PHE A 241 1.68 -9.83 -17.92
CA PHE A 241 1.54 -11.23 -18.31
C PHE A 241 0.87 -12.07 -17.21
N GLU A 242 -0.02 -12.97 -17.59
CA GLU A 242 -0.59 -13.98 -16.70
C GLU A 242 0.15 -15.31 -16.83
N GLN A 243 0.36 -15.99 -15.71
CA GLN A 243 1.05 -17.29 -15.68
C GLN A 243 0.07 -18.44 -15.65
N VAL A 244 0.16 -19.32 -16.65
CA VAL A 244 -0.58 -20.57 -16.72
C VAL A 244 0.34 -21.70 -16.27
N LEU A 245 0.33 -22.00 -14.98
CA LEU A 245 1.11 -23.12 -14.44
C LEU A 245 0.49 -24.45 -14.90
N ILE A 246 1.33 -25.46 -15.17
CA ILE A 246 0.90 -26.86 -15.29
C ILE A 246 1.24 -27.53 -13.95
N ALA A 247 0.24 -27.94 -13.19
CA ALA A 247 0.42 -28.46 -11.84
C ALA A 247 0.79 -29.95 -11.84
N ARG A 248 1.42 -30.42 -10.74
CA ARG A 248 1.80 -31.83 -10.55
C ARG A 248 0.62 -32.80 -10.68
N LYS A 249 -0.53 -32.36 -10.16
CA LYS A 249 -1.79 -33.12 -10.21
C LYS A 249 -2.25 -33.36 -11.65
N ASP A 250 -1.94 -32.43 -12.55
CA ASP A 250 -2.27 -32.55 -13.97
C ASP A 250 -1.45 -33.68 -14.61
N VAL A 251 -0.17 -33.80 -14.26
CA VAL A 251 0.70 -34.91 -14.74
C VAL A 251 0.24 -36.26 -14.19
N LYS A 252 -0.04 -36.35 -12.89
CA LYS A 252 -0.60 -37.58 -12.28
C LYS A 252 -1.93 -37.98 -12.92
N PHE A 253 -2.78 -37.01 -13.23
CA PHE A 253 -4.05 -37.23 -13.90
C PHE A 253 -3.85 -37.76 -15.33
N VAL A 254 -2.91 -37.20 -16.09
CA VAL A 254 -2.54 -37.70 -17.43
C VAL A 254 -2.02 -39.14 -17.35
N VAL A 255 -1.17 -39.47 -16.38
CA VAL A 255 -0.70 -40.86 -16.18
C VAL A 255 -1.87 -41.79 -15.87
N ALA A 256 -2.81 -41.38 -15.02
CA ALA A 256 -3.95 -42.21 -14.62
C ALA A 256 -4.98 -42.41 -15.76
N GLU A 257 -5.27 -41.37 -16.54
CA GLU A 257 -6.37 -41.39 -17.52
C GLU A 257 -5.91 -41.73 -18.96
N ARG A 258 -4.60 -41.57 -19.26
CA ARG A 258 -4.02 -41.88 -20.57
C ARG A 258 -3.13 -43.13 -20.53
N LEU A 259 -2.12 -43.17 -19.65
CA LEU A 259 -1.19 -44.31 -19.61
C LEU A 259 -1.76 -45.53 -18.88
N LEU A 260 -2.50 -45.31 -17.79
CA LEU A 260 -2.89 -46.36 -16.85
C LEU A 260 -4.40 -46.42 -16.62
N LYS A 261 -5.18 -46.23 -17.69
CA LYS A 261 -6.64 -46.15 -17.61
C LYS A 261 -7.23 -47.45 -17.07
N LYS A 262 -8.23 -47.36 -16.19
CA LYS A 262 -8.81 -48.52 -15.50
C LYS A 262 -10.32 -48.48 -15.50
N THR A 263 -10.95 -49.64 -15.63
CA THR A 263 -12.39 -49.81 -15.39
C THR A 263 -12.69 -49.94 -13.88
N GLY A 264 -13.95 -49.75 -13.49
CA GLY A 264 -14.35 -49.90 -12.09
C GLY A 264 -14.07 -51.30 -11.51
N GLU A 265 -14.17 -52.35 -12.34
CA GLU A 265 -13.83 -53.72 -11.94
C GLU A 265 -12.32 -53.88 -11.69
N GLN A 266 -11.48 -53.33 -12.56
CA GLN A 266 -10.01 -53.35 -12.40
C GLN A 266 -9.57 -52.61 -11.14
N GLN A 267 -10.19 -51.46 -10.84
CA GLN A 267 -9.90 -50.70 -9.62
C GLN A 267 -10.21 -51.50 -8.35
N THR A 268 -11.31 -52.26 -8.32
CA THR A 268 -11.65 -53.12 -7.18
C THR A 268 -10.63 -54.24 -6.98
N LYS A 269 -10.20 -54.93 -8.06
CA LYS A 269 -9.19 -55.99 -7.99
C LYS A 269 -7.83 -55.48 -7.45
N ILE A 270 -7.42 -54.28 -7.87
CA ILE A 270 -6.18 -53.65 -7.36
C ILE A 270 -6.32 -53.29 -5.88
N ARG A 271 -7.48 -52.77 -5.47
CA ARG A 271 -7.73 -52.43 -4.06
C ARG A 271 -7.68 -53.67 -3.17
N GLU A 272 -8.29 -54.78 -3.59
CA GLU A 272 -8.23 -56.06 -2.88
C GLU A 272 -6.79 -56.56 -2.73
N HIS A 273 -5.97 -56.42 -3.76
CA HIS A 273 -4.54 -56.77 -3.74
C HIS A 273 -3.71 -55.93 -2.77
N LEU A 274 -3.92 -54.61 -2.72
CA LEU A 274 -3.12 -53.70 -1.90
C LEU A 274 -3.54 -53.67 -0.41
N THR A 275 -4.79 -54.01 -0.11
CA THR A 275 -5.36 -53.91 1.25
C THR A 275 -4.57 -54.70 2.32
N PRO A 276 -4.13 -55.95 2.09
CA PRO A 276 -3.32 -56.70 3.06
C PRO A 276 -2.01 -56.01 3.45
N PHE A 277 -1.41 -55.26 2.51
CA PHE A 277 -0.13 -54.58 2.70
C PHE A 277 -0.26 -53.18 3.31
N ALA A 278 -1.45 -52.57 3.25
CA ALA A 278 -1.64 -51.16 3.62
C ALA A 278 -1.31 -50.86 5.10
N LYS A 279 -1.45 -51.86 5.99
CA LYS A 279 -1.11 -51.77 7.43
C LYS A 279 0.38 -51.54 7.70
N PHE A 280 1.27 -51.80 6.74
CA PHE A 280 2.72 -51.64 6.89
C PHE A 280 3.24 -50.23 6.57
N TYR A 281 2.37 -49.36 6.03
CA TYR A 281 2.76 -48.03 5.56
C TYR A 281 1.88 -46.97 6.20
N GLY A 282 2.47 -45.87 6.66
CA GLY A 282 1.75 -44.89 7.48
C GLY A 282 0.58 -44.22 6.75
N ARG A 283 0.66 -44.06 5.43
CA ARG A 283 -0.29 -43.26 4.63
C ARG A 283 -0.99 -44.01 3.48
N MET A 284 -0.73 -45.31 3.31
CA MET A 284 -1.28 -46.04 2.17
C MET A 284 -2.80 -46.24 2.27
N ILE A 285 -3.34 -46.46 3.47
CA ILE A 285 -4.79 -46.58 3.70
C ILE A 285 -5.50 -45.28 3.32
N GLU A 286 -4.98 -44.14 3.78
CA GLU A 286 -5.54 -42.81 3.52
C GLU A 286 -5.50 -42.43 2.03
N ARG A 287 -4.48 -42.91 1.30
CA ARG A 287 -4.25 -42.62 -0.12
C ARG A 287 -4.66 -43.77 -1.05
N MET A 288 -5.42 -44.76 -0.57
CA MET A 288 -5.71 -45.99 -1.32
C MET A 288 -6.26 -45.73 -2.73
N ASP A 289 -7.15 -44.74 -2.88
CA ASP A 289 -7.70 -44.37 -4.19
C ASP A 289 -6.64 -43.82 -5.17
N GLU A 290 -5.65 -43.09 -4.66
CA GLU A 290 -4.51 -42.59 -5.47
C GLU A 290 -3.62 -43.76 -5.92
N PHE A 291 -3.32 -44.69 -5.01
CA PHE A 291 -2.57 -45.91 -5.32
C PHE A 291 -3.28 -46.79 -6.35
N VAL A 292 -4.60 -46.99 -6.20
CA VAL A 292 -5.41 -47.77 -7.15
C VAL A 292 -5.42 -47.12 -8.54
N ARG A 293 -5.58 -45.79 -8.61
CA ARG A 293 -5.55 -45.05 -9.88
C ARG A 293 -4.20 -45.11 -10.57
N LEU A 294 -3.10 -45.00 -9.83
CA LEU A 294 -1.75 -44.98 -10.38
C LEU A 294 -1.10 -46.37 -10.51
N PHE A 295 -1.73 -47.44 -10.03
CA PHE A 295 -1.17 -48.80 -10.10
C PHE A 295 -0.73 -49.16 -11.54
N PRO A 296 0.51 -49.66 -11.74
CA PRO A 296 1.44 -50.18 -10.73
C PRO A 296 2.47 -49.15 -10.26
N VAL A 297 2.28 -47.87 -10.52
CA VAL A 297 3.24 -46.81 -10.20
C VAL A 297 2.96 -46.25 -8.81
N HIS A 298 4.00 -46.12 -7.99
CA HIS A 298 3.89 -45.47 -6.70
C HIS A 298 3.62 -43.97 -6.87
N PRO A 299 2.67 -43.34 -6.14
CA PRO A 299 2.39 -41.92 -6.27
C PRO A 299 3.60 -40.99 -6.14
N ASP A 300 4.50 -41.31 -5.20
CA ASP A 300 5.71 -40.51 -4.93
C ASP A 300 6.79 -40.67 -6.03
N TYR A 301 6.62 -41.60 -6.98
CA TYR A 301 7.48 -41.70 -8.17
C TYR A 301 7.44 -40.40 -8.96
N ILE A 302 6.22 -39.94 -9.27
CA ILE A 302 5.98 -38.74 -10.07
C ILE A 302 6.43 -37.50 -9.29
N ASP A 303 6.19 -37.47 -7.98
CA ASP A 303 6.57 -36.34 -7.12
C ASP A 303 8.09 -36.18 -6.97
N THR A 304 8.83 -37.30 -6.89
CA THR A 304 10.29 -37.30 -6.81
C THR A 304 10.90 -36.95 -8.16
N PHE A 305 10.33 -37.48 -9.25
CA PHE A 305 10.78 -37.22 -10.60
C PHE A 305 10.77 -35.73 -10.97
N GLU A 306 9.66 -35.01 -10.74
CA GLU A 306 9.58 -33.59 -11.10
C GLU A 306 10.65 -32.72 -10.43
N ARG A 307 11.16 -33.18 -9.28
CA ARG A 307 12.18 -32.50 -8.48
C ARG A 307 13.60 -32.76 -8.98
N VAL A 308 13.84 -33.78 -9.81
CA VAL A 308 15.16 -34.03 -10.40
C VAL A 308 15.51 -32.87 -11.34
N ARG A 309 16.62 -32.17 -11.06
CA ARG A 309 16.99 -30.94 -11.78
C ARG A 309 18.03 -31.15 -12.88
N THR A 310 18.96 -32.09 -12.68
CA THR A 310 20.22 -32.18 -13.44
C THR A 310 20.15 -33.07 -14.67
N ALA A 311 19.23 -34.04 -14.72
CA ALA A 311 18.99 -34.80 -15.94
C ALA A 311 18.08 -33.99 -16.87
N GLU A 312 18.54 -33.70 -18.08
CA GLU A 312 17.70 -33.15 -19.16
C GLU A 312 16.36 -33.91 -19.17
N LYS A 313 15.28 -33.21 -18.84
CA LYS A 313 13.90 -33.72 -18.67
C LYS A 313 13.26 -34.12 -20.00
N ARG A 314 14.02 -34.79 -20.87
CA ARG A 314 13.51 -35.38 -22.10
C ARG A 314 13.05 -36.79 -21.78
N GLU A 315 11.78 -37.05 -22.08
CA GLU A 315 11.19 -38.40 -22.20
C GLU A 315 10.78 -39.15 -20.91
N VAL A 316 10.21 -38.49 -19.90
CA VAL A 316 9.86 -39.19 -18.65
C VAL A 316 8.52 -39.90 -18.65
N LEU A 317 7.47 -39.30 -19.23
CA LEU A 317 6.25 -40.06 -19.52
C LEU A 317 6.58 -41.26 -20.42
N LYS A 318 7.57 -41.14 -21.31
CA LYS A 318 8.08 -42.24 -22.14
C LYS A 318 8.86 -43.28 -21.33
N THR A 319 9.69 -42.86 -20.37
CA THR A 319 10.42 -43.76 -19.47
C THR A 319 9.48 -44.54 -18.57
N LEU A 320 8.46 -43.87 -18.02
CA LEU A 320 7.40 -44.51 -17.24
C LEU A 320 6.55 -45.44 -18.13
N SER A 321 6.18 -44.99 -19.33
CA SER A 321 5.47 -45.79 -20.33
C SER A 321 6.23 -47.07 -20.65
N ARG A 322 7.54 -47.00 -20.91
CA ARG A 322 8.42 -48.17 -21.14
C ARG A 322 8.53 -49.08 -19.92
N ALA A 323 8.63 -48.51 -18.71
CA ALA A 323 8.68 -49.30 -17.47
C ALA A 323 7.37 -50.07 -17.23
N CYS A 324 6.22 -49.45 -17.52
CA CYS A 324 4.92 -50.11 -17.46
C CYS A 324 4.76 -51.17 -18.55
N GLU A 325 5.19 -50.88 -19.78
CA GLU A 325 5.17 -51.82 -20.91
C GLU A 325 5.92 -53.12 -20.59
N ASN A 326 7.12 -53.00 -19.99
CA ASN A 326 7.92 -54.15 -19.56
C ASN A 326 7.25 -55.03 -18.47
N LEU A 327 6.25 -54.50 -17.74
CA LEU A 327 5.53 -55.23 -16.70
C LEU A 327 4.24 -55.89 -17.18
N LEU A 328 3.67 -55.49 -18.32
CA LEU A 328 2.33 -55.93 -18.75
C LEU A 328 2.19 -57.45 -18.81
N ASP A 329 3.24 -58.15 -19.27
CA ASP A 329 3.27 -59.61 -19.42
C ASP A 329 3.68 -60.38 -18.13
N GLN A 330 4.03 -59.67 -17.06
CA GLN A 330 4.49 -60.27 -15.80
C GLN A 330 3.33 -60.62 -14.85
N GLU A 331 3.53 -61.61 -13.99
CA GLU A 331 2.59 -61.96 -12.92
C GLU A 331 2.72 -61.00 -11.73
N LEU A 332 1.59 -60.61 -11.16
CA LEU A 332 1.50 -59.79 -9.96
C LEU A 332 1.98 -60.59 -8.74
N PRO A 333 3.00 -60.13 -7.99
CA PRO A 333 3.51 -60.88 -6.84
C PRO A 333 2.53 -60.91 -5.68
N GLU A 334 2.34 -62.08 -5.05
CA GLU A 334 1.45 -62.26 -3.89
C GLU A 334 2.13 -61.96 -2.54
N ASP A 335 3.46 -61.90 -2.52
CA ASP A 335 4.29 -61.75 -1.31
C ASP A 335 4.75 -60.30 -1.05
N ARG A 336 4.35 -59.34 -1.89
CA ARG A 336 4.69 -57.90 -1.78
C ARG A 336 3.74 -57.02 -2.61
N PRO A 337 3.70 -55.69 -2.39
CA PRO A 337 2.76 -54.79 -3.08
C PRO A 337 2.90 -54.75 -4.62
N GLY A 338 4.08 -54.99 -5.17
CA GLY A 338 4.30 -55.04 -6.62
C GLY A 338 4.25 -53.67 -7.32
N LEU A 339 4.63 -52.58 -6.65
CA LEU A 339 4.65 -51.23 -7.20
C LEU A 339 6.03 -50.83 -7.75
N ILE A 340 6.04 -49.99 -8.79
CA ILE A 340 7.21 -49.27 -9.31
C ILE A 340 7.40 -48.01 -8.47
N ALA A 341 8.47 -47.97 -7.68
CA ALA A 341 8.89 -46.78 -6.94
C ALA A 341 10.10 -46.10 -7.61
N TYR A 342 10.45 -44.89 -7.15
CA TYR A 342 11.44 -44.03 -7.82
C TYR A 342 12.87 -44.61 -7.82
N ASP A 343 13.16 -45.61 -6.98
CA ASP A 343 14.43 -46.36 -7.01
C ASP A 343 14.68 -47.04 -8.37
N SER A 344 13.61 -47.48 -9.04
CA SER A 344 13.69 -48.08 -10.38
C SER A 344 14.23 -47.13 -11.46
N TYR A 345 14.11 -45.81 -11.25
CA TYR A 345 14.64 -44.80 -12.18
C TYR A 345 16.17 -44.83 -12.25
N TRP A 346 16.85 -45.32 -11.20
CA TRP A 346 18.31 -45.41 -11.17
C TRP A 346 18.88 -46.29 -12.29
N ALA A 347 18.21 -47.39 -12.64
CA ALA A 347 18.62 -48.26 -13.75
C ALA A 347 18.55 -47.51 -15.09
N ASN A 348 17.48 -46.74 -15.33
CA ASN A 348 17.33 -45.94 -16.54
C ASN A 348 18.40 -44.83 -16.64
N LEU A 349 18.83 -44.26 -15.50
CA LEU A 349 19.93 -43.30 -15.47
C LEU A 349 21.28 -43.93 -15.83
N LEU A 350 21.53 -45.19 -15.45
CA LEU A 350 22.76 -45.90 -15.76
C LEU A 350 22.86 -46.33 -17.23
N ASP A 351 21.71 -46.65 -17.85
CA ASP A 351 21.60 -47.18 -19.21
C ASP A 351 21.79 -46.10 -20.30
N ASN A 352 21.59 -44.82 -19.98
CA ASN A 352 21.74 -43.73 -20.94
C ASN A 352 23.17 -43.12 -20.91
N PRO A 353 23.97 -43.25 -21.97
CA PRO A 353 25.33 -42.71 -22.02
C PRO A 353 25.42 -41.19 -21.86
N SER A 354 24.38 -40.43 -22.22
CA SER A 354 24.38 -38.96 -22.13
C SER A 354 24.38 -38.45 -20.69
N PHE A 355 23.95 -39.26 -19.72
CA PHE A 355 23.99 -38.86 -18.30
C PHE A 355 25.39 -39.00 -17.68
N ARG A 356 26.30 -39.75 -18.33
CA ARG A 356 27.70 -39.86 -17.89
C ARG A 356 28.56 -38.67 -18.30
N THR A 357 28.08 -37.85 -19.23
CA THR A 357 28.73 -36.59 -19.61
C THR A 357 28.40 -35.42 -18.67
N ASP A 358 27.34 -35.54 -17.87
CA ASP A 358 27.00 -34.55 -16.84
C ASP A 358 27.89 -34.76 -15.59
N PRO A 359 28.65 -33.74 -15.13
CA PRO A 359 29.55 -33.86 -13.98
C PRO A 359 28.86 -34.23 -12.66
N ASP A 360 27.66 -33.72 -12.43
CA ASP A 360 26.91 -33.91 -11.19
C ASP A 360 26.31 -35.31 -11.13
N ILE A 361 25.70 -35.76 -12.23
CA ILE A 361 25.18 -37.12 -12.34
C ILE A 361 26.33 -38.13 -12.27
N LYS A 362 27.45 -37.85 -12.95
CA LYS A 362 28.64 -38.70 -12.89
C LYS A 362 29.17 -38.84 -11.47
N ALA A 363 29.28 -37.76 -10.70
CA ALA A 363 29.74 -37.82 -9.31
C ALA A 363 28.85 -38.71 -8.42
N VAL A 364 27.53 -38.63 -8.61
CA VAL A 364 26.57 -39.50 -7.90
C VAL A 364 26.69 -40.96 -8.36
N ILE A 365 26.83 -41.20 -9.67
CA ILE A 365 27.04 -42.53 -10.24
C ILE A 365 28.32 -43.16 -9.68
N ASP A 366 29.44 -42.45 -9.71
CA ASP A 366 30.75 -42.95 -9.26
C ASP A 366 30.69 -43.32 -7.75
N CYS A 367 30.08 -42.47 -6.93
CA CYS A 367 29.87 -42.73 -5.50
C CYS A 367 28.94 -43.93 -5.27
N SER A 368 27.78 -43.97 -5.93
CA SER A 368 26.79 -45.05 -5.76
C SER A 368 27.32 -46.39 -6.26
N GLN A 369 28.06 -46.45 -7.38
CA GLN A 369 28.62 -47.70 -7.89
C GLN A 369 29.64 -48.31 -6.92
N VAL A 370 30.49 -47.48 -6.30
CA VAL A 370 31.43 -47.93 -5.27
C VAL A 370 30.69 -48.47 -4.05
N LEU A 371 29.65 -47.76 -3.61
CA LEU A 371 28.80 -48.16 -2.50
C LEU A 371 28.04 -49.47 -2.79
N GLU A 372 27.40 -49.59 -3.95
CA GLU A 372 26.72 -50.79 -4.42
C GLU A 372 27.66 -51.98 -4.50
N SER A 373 28.88 -51.80 -5.02
CA SER A 373 29.89 -52.86 -5.10
C SER A 373 30.27 -53.36 -3.70
N ARG A 374 30.50 -52.45 -2.75
CA ARG A 374 30.81 -52.82 -1.35
C ARG A 374 29.67 -53.57 -0.69
N ILE A 375 28.42 -53.14 -0.90
CA ILE A 375 27.24 -53.83 -0.36
C ILE A 375 27.03 -55.19 -1.05
N LYS A 376 27.29 -55.29 -2.35
CA LYS A 376 27.20 -56.57 -3.08
C LYS A 376 28.21 -57.60 -2.57
N GLN A 377 29.39 -57.17 -2.12
CA GLN A 377 30.51 -58.03 -1.73
C GLN A 377 30.63 -58.28 -0.20
N ALA A 378 30.34 -57.29 0.64
CA ALA A 378 30.71 -57.29 2.06
C ALA A 378 29.54 -57.06 3.05
N PHE A 379 28.29 -57.05 2.58
CA PHE A 379 27.13 -56.82 3.44
C PHE A 379 26.89 -57.95 4.45
N THR A 380 26.75 -57.58 5.72
CA THR A 380 26.72 -58.48 6.88
C THR A 380 25.40 -59.25 7.05
N ARG A 381 24.32 -58.83 6.38
CA ARG A 381 22.98 -59.45 6.48
C ARG A 381 22.38 -59.78 5.11
N PRO A 382 22.71 -60.95 4.51
CA PRO A 382 22.30 -61.30 3.15
C PRO A 382 20.78 -61.25 2.87
N ALA A 383 19.95 -61.58 3.87
CA ALA A 383 18.49 -61.58 3.73
C ALA A 383 17.87 -60.20 3.44
N TYR A 384 18.60 -59.11 3.71
CA TYR A 384 18.14 -57.72 3.50
C TYR A 384 18.90 -57.01 2.38
N LYS A 385 19.68 -57.76 1.58
CA LYS A 385 20.53 -57.21 0.53
C LYS A 385 19.74 -56.45 -0.53
N ASP A 386 18.61 -57.00 -0.96
CA ASP A 386 17.77 -56.37 -1.99
C ASP A 386 17.15 -55.07 -1.47
N MET A 387 16.69 -55.06 -0.22
CA MET A 387 16.21 -53.85 0.45
C MET A 387 17.32 -52.79 0.55
N ALA A 388 18.56 -53.21 0.88
CA ALA A 388 19.70 -52.29 0.96
C ALA A 388 20.04 -51.66 -0.39
N LEU A 389 19.99 -52.42 -1.49
CA LEU A 389 20.22 -51.90 -2.84
C LEU A 389 19.13 -50.91 -3.26
N ARG A 390 17.85 -51.23 -2.98
CA ARG A 390 16.73 -50.30 -3.25
C ARG A 390 16.89 -48.98 -2.50
N ILE A 391 17.31 -49.02 -1.23
CA ILE A 391 17.60 -47.81 -0.43
C ILE A 391 18.73 -46.99 -1.07
N ILE A 392 19.80 -47.63 -1.54
CA ILE A 392 20.94 -46.92 -2.16
C ILE A 392 20.53 -46.27 -3.47
N HIS A 393 19.80 -46.98 -4.33
CA HIS A 393 19.26 -46.44 -5.57
C HIS A 393 18.32 -45.26 -5.30
N ALA A 394 17.46 -45.39 -4.30
CA ALA A 394 16.56 -44.32 -3.86
C ALA A 394 17.33 -43.08 -3.39
N LEU A 395 18.34 -43.25 -2.53
CA LEU A 395 19.19 -42.14 -2.08
C LEU A 395 19.97 -41.50 -3.24
N SER A 396 20.34 -42.27 -4.26
CA SER A 396 21.00 -41.79 -5.47
C SER A 396 20.08 -40.94 -6.34
N VAL A 397 18.83 -41.39 -6.54
CA VAL A 397 17.81 -40.60 -7.25
C VAL A 397 17.44 -39.36 -6.44
N HIS A 398 17.24 -39.49 -5.13
CA HIS A 398 16.92 -38.37 -4.24
C HIS A 398 18.04 -37.32 -4.25
N ARG A 399 19.30 -37.74 -4.33
CA ARG A 399 20.45 -36.85 -4.43
C ARG A 399 20.41 -35.96 -5.68
N LEU A 400 19.84 -36.44 -6.78
CA LEU A 400 19.64 -35.65 -8.00
C LEU A 400 18.42 -34.71 -7.93
N THR A 401 17.61 -34.79 -6.86
CA THR A 401 16.50 -33.85 -6.60
C THR A 401 16.93 -32.61 -5.82
N THR A 402 18.11 -32.62 -5.20
CA THR A 402 18.63 -31.50 -4.43
C THR A 402 19.28 -30.45 -5.34
N ALA A 403 19.09 -29.16 -5.04
CA ALA A 403 19.66 -28.06 -5.85
C ALA A 403 21.20 -28.03 -5.83
N ASP A 404 21.81 -28.55 -4.76
CA ASP A 404 23.23 -28.81 -4.63
C ASP A 404 23.39 -30.29 -4.24
N ILE A 405 23.99 -31.10 -5.12
CA ILE A 405 24.28 -32.52 -4.88
C ILE A 405 25.27 -32.72 -3.70
N TYR A 406 25.89 -31.67 -3.21
CA TYR A 406 26.77 -31.74 -2.05
C TYR A 406 26.12 -31.26 -0.76
N ALA A 407 24.82 -30.95 -0.76
CA ALA A 407 24.09 -30.53 0.42
C ALA A 407 23.81 -31.72 1.37
N PRO A 408 23.85 -31.52 2.71
CA PRO A 408 23.59 -32.57 3.70
C PRO A 408 22.09 -32.85 3.89
N LEU A 409 21.36 -33.01 2.78
CA LEU A 409 19.93 -33.26 2.70
C LEU A 409 19.68 -34.66 2.14
N GLY A 410 18.73 -35.38 2.73
CA GLY A 410 18.40 -36.75 2.34
C GLY A 410 17.01 -37.18 2.76
N ALA A 411 16.80 -38.49 2.87
CA ALA A 411 15.51 -39.06 3.25
C ALA A 411 15.59 -39.72 4.63
N THR A 412 14.52 -39.61 5.41
CA THR A 412 14.36 -40.33 6.68
C THR A 412 14.04 -41.81 6.44
N ALA A 413 14.21 -42.65 7.46
CA ALA A 413 13.86 -44.07 7.37
C ALA A 413 12.36 -44.29 7.09
N GLU A 414 11.49 -43.43 7.65
CA GLU A 414 10.05 -43.46 7.42
C GLU A 414 9.69 -43.11 5.98
N GLU A 415 10.29 -42.05 5.43
CA GLU A 415 10.11 -41.67 4.02
C GLU A 415 10.59 -42.76 3.07
N LEU A 416 11.72 -43.41 3.36
CA LEU A 416 12.22 -44.53 2.55
C LEU A 416 11.33 -45.76 2.63
N ARG A 417 10.77 -46.08 3.82
CA ARG A 417 9.80 -47.18 4.00
C ARG A 417 8.58 -46.96 3.10
N ASP A 418 7.95 -45.79 3.21
CA ASP A 418 6.68 -45.50 2.58
C ASP A 418 6.85 -45.22 1.08
N ALA A 419 7.79 -44.35 0.70
CA ALA A 419 7.92 -43.88 -0.69
C ALA A 419 8.49 -44.94 -1.65
N LEU A 420 9.13 -45.99 -1.12
CA LEU A 420 9.58 -47.15 -1.90
C LEU A 420 8.66 -48.36 -1.76
N CYS A 421 7.66 -48.32 -0.87
CA CYS A 421 6.92 -49.50 -0.45
C CYS A 421 7.87 -50.68 -0.14
N LEU A 422 8.85 -50.44 0.76
CA LEU A 422 9.79 -51.48 1.17
C LEU A 422 9.00 -52.56 1.92
N TYR A 423 9.21 -53.82 1.56
CA TYR A 423 8.57 -54.94 2.23
C TYR A 423 9.56 -56.09 2.40
N GLN A 424 9.45 -56.79 3.52
CA GLN A 424 10.25 -57.99 3.80
C GLN A 424 9.30 -59.16 4.07
N PRO A 425 9.35 -60.24 3.26
CA PRO A 425 8.57 -61.45 3.53
C PRO A 425 8.85 -61.99 4.93
N GLY A 426 7.78 -62.31 5.67
CA GLY A 426 7.85 -62.80 7.06
C GLY A 426 7.78 -61.74 8.16
N ILE A 427 7.73 -60.44 7.82
CA ILE A 427 7.60 -59.33 8.79
C ILE A 427 6.31 -59.43 9.63
N GLU A 428 5.26 -60.06 9.09
CA GLU A 428 3.97 -60.33 9.75
C GLU A 428 4.10 -61.16 11.05
N GLY A 429 5.18 -61.93 11.20
CA GLY A 429 5.40 -62.82 12.34
C GLY A 429 6.02 -62.16 13.58
N LEU A 430 6.35 -60.86 13.54
CA LEU A 430 7.03 -60.15 14.64
C LEU A 430 6.09 -59.77 15.80
N GLY A 431 4.77 -59.77 15.58
CA GLY A 431 3.75 -59.62 16.63
C GLY A 431 3.60 -58.21 17.23
N GLY A 432 4.27 -57.20 16.68
CA GLY A 432 4.16 -55.78 17.05
C GLY A 432 3.18 -55.00 16.16
N ASP A 433 3.29 -53.66 16.18
CA ASP A 433 2.62 -52.83 15.19
C ASP A 433 3.31 -53.01 13.83
N PRO A 434 2.59 -53.44 12.77
CA PRO A 434 3.20 -53.77 11.49
C PRO A 434 4.01 -52.64 10.85
N ALA A 435 3.59 -51.38 11.00
CA ALA A 435 4.28 -50.25 10.39
C ALA A 435 5.57 -49.90 11.15
N ASP A 436 5.55 -49.98 12.48
CA ASP A 436 6.72 -49.75 13.34
C ASP A 436 7.75 -50.88 13.24
N ASP A 437 7.29 -52.12 13.11
CA ASP A 437 8.15 -53.30 12.90
C ASP A 437 8.93 -53.16 11.60
N LEU A 438 8.26 -52.77 10.52
CA LEU A 438 8.89 -52.52 9.23
C LEU A 438 9.83 -51.30 9.27
N LEU A 439 9.46 -50.22 9.97
CA LEU A 439 10.32 -49.05 10.14
C LEU A 439 11.63 -49.41 10.88
N SER A 440 11.51 -50.14 11.99
CA SER A 440 12.66 -50.62 12.76
C SER A 440 13.59 -51.50 11.92
N GLN A 441 13.01 -52.29 11.01
CA GLN A 441 13.75 -53.10 10.07
C GLN A 441 14.50 -52.22 9.04
N VAL A 442 13.88 -51.19 8.48
CA VAL A 442 14.52 -50.22 7.58
C VAL A 442 15.67 -49.47 8.27
N GLU A 443 15.48 -49.01 9.51
CA GLU A 443 16.55 -48.38 10.30
C GLU A 443 17.71 -49.32 10.59
N THR A 444 17.43 -50.62 10.79
CA THR A 444 18.46 -51.64 10.96
C THR A 444 19.27 -51.82 9.67
N VAL A 445 18.60 -51.85 8.51
CA VAL A 445 19.27 -51.94 7.21
C VAL A 445 20.14 -50.71 6.95
N LEU A 446 19.64 -49.49 7.22
CA LEU A 446 20.42 -48.25 7.10
C LEU A 446 21.68 -48.25 7.98
N ARG A 447 21.58 -48.72 9.23
CA ARG A 447 22.74 -48.86 10.13
C ARG A 447 23.76 -49.88 9.63
N GLU A 448 23.31 -51.01 9.10
CA GLU A 448 24.21 -52.02 8.51
C GLU A 448 24.87 -51.51 7.22
N ILE A 449 24.16 -50.73 6.39
CA ILE A 449 24.74 -50.05 5.23
C ILE A 449 25.87 -49.12 5.70
N HIS A 450 25.59 -48.21 6.64
CA HIS A 450 26.57 -47.26 7.17
C HIS A 450 27.80 -47.96 7.79
N LYS A 451 27.57 -49.07 8.52
CA LYS A 451 28.65 -49.88 9.10
C LYS A 451 29.51 -50.56 8.03
N THR A 452 28.90 -51.12 6.98
CA THR A 452 29.59 -51.84 5.90
C THR A 452 30.57 -50.94 5.14
N VAL A 453 30.29 -49.63 5.08
CA VAL A 453 31.17 -48.63 4.44
C VAL A 453 31.97 -47.78 5.42
N SER A 454 31.97 -48.12 6.71
CA SER A 454 32.69 -47.37 7.75
C SER A 454 32.36 -45.86 7.76
N GLY A 455 31.11 -45.49 7.45
CA GLY A 455 30.68 -44.09 7.33
C GLY A 455 31.19 -43.33 6.10
N GLN A 456 31.81 -44.02 5.14
CA GLN A 456 32.17 -43.47 3.83
C GLN A 456 30.93 -43.49 2.92
N PHE A 457 30.77 -42.51 2.03
CA PHE A 457 29.70 -42.43 1.02
C PHE A 457 28.25 -42.23 1.54
N ILE A 458 27.92 -42.62 2.78
CA ILE A 458 26.62 -42.32 3.42
C ILE A 458 26.86 -41.61 4.75
N SER A 459 26.21 -40.46 4.92
CA SER A 459 26.17 -39.70 6.18
C SER A 459 24.74 -39.63 6.70
N SER A 460 24.58 -39.55 8.03
CA SER A 460 23.31 -39.24 8.69
C SER A 460 23.38 -37.86 9.33
N ASN A 461 22.29 -37.11 9.22
CA ASN A 461 22.16 -35.84 9.91
C ASN A 461 21.43 -36.07 11.26
N PRO A 462 22.10 -35.83 12.40
CA PRO A 462 21.52 -36.09 13.71
C PRO A 462 20.34 -35.18 14.07
N ASP A 463 20.27 -33.98 13.48
CA ASP A 463 19.25 -32.97 13.82
C ASP A 463 17.89 -33.29 13.20
N ASN A 464 17.87 -33.90 12.01
CA ASN A 464 16.65 -34.18 11.26
C ASN A 464 16.47 -35.67 10.88
N ARG A 465 17.36 -36.55 11.35
CA ARG A 465 17.35 -38.01 11.12
C ARG A 465 17.35 -38.44 9.65
N GLN A 466 17.79 -37.56 8.74
CA GLN A 466 17.90 -37.88 7.31
C GLN A 466 19.20 -38.60 7.00
N TYR A 467 19.12 -39.57 6.09
CA TYR A 467 20.25 -40.30 5.52
C TYR A 467 20.49 -39.82 4.10
N TYR A 468 21.75 -39.62 3.73
CA TYR A 468 22.10 -39.08 2.42
C TYR A 468 23.43 -39.58 1.90
N LEU A 469 23.60 -39.57 0.57
CA LEU A 469 24.88 -39.87 -0.08
C LEU A 469 25.85 -38.71 0.07
N ASP A 470 26.98 -38.92 0.73
CA ASP A 470 28.01 -37.93 1.00
C ASP A 470 29.13 -38.04 -0.04
N LEU A 471 29.04 -37.21 -1.09
CA LEU A 471 30.00 -37.18 -2.21
C LEU A 471 31.35 -36.52 -1.83
N LYS A 472 31.46 -36.00 -0.60
CA LYS A 472 32.59 -35.19 -0.13
C LYS A 472 33.58 -36.00 0.73
N LYS A 473 33.12 -37.02 1.45
CA LYS A 473 33.97 -37.87 2.31
C LYS A 473 34.70 -38.97 1.55
N THR A 474 35.65 -38.58 0.70
CA THR A 474 36.54 -39.52 -0.01
C THR A 474 38.01 -39.52 0.50
N ASP A 475 38.50 -38.43 1.13
CA ASP A 475 39.93 -38.21 1.46
C ASP A 475 40.20 -37.80 2.94
N ASP A 476 41.38 -38.10 3.49
CA ASP A 476 41.85 -37.71 4.85
C ASP A 476 42.71 -36.45 4.81
N PHE A 477 42.11 -35.31 5.16
CA PHE A 477 42.72 -33.98 4.98
C PHE A 477 43.69 -33.57 6.09
N ASP A 478 43.59 -34.11 7.30
CA ASP A 478 44.43 -33.70 8.43
C ASP A 478 45.87 -34.19 8.27
N ALA A 479 46.04 -35.46 7.91
CA ALA A 479 47.36 -36.04 7.65
C ALA A 479 48.11 -35.35 6.49
N LEU A 480 47.37 -34.83 5.50
CA LEU A 480 47.93 -34.11 4.35
C LEU A 480 48.45 -32.72 4.75
N ILE A 481 47.79 -32.03 5.69
CA ILE A 481 48.22 -30.72 6.18
C ILE A 481 49.49 -30.83 7.02
N GLU A 482 49.54 -31.79 7.95
CA GLU A 482 50.71 -32.00 8.83
C GLU A 482 51.98 -32.26 7.99
N LYS A 483 51.89 -33.15 7.01
CA LYS A 483 53.01 -33.44 6.10
C LYS A 483 53.47 -32.22 5.29
N ARG A 484 52.54 -31.35 4.89
CA ARG A 484 52.90 -30.12 4.15
C ARG A 484 53.55 -29.08 5.08
N ALA A 485 53.08 -28.96 6.32
CA ALA A 485 53.59 -28.00 7.31
C ALA A 485 55.07 -28.19 7.65
N GLU A 486 55.59 -29.41 7.54
CA GLU A 486 57.02 -29.73 7.72
C GLU A 486 57.92 -29.14 6.62
N SER A 487 57.37 -28.79 5.46
CA SER A 487 58.12 -28.40 4.25
C SER A 487 58.09 -26.89 3.93
N ILE A 488 57.51 -26.06 4.81
CA ILE A 488 57.33 -24.61 4.59
C ILE A 488 58.57 -23.84 5.07
N ASP A 489 59.09 -22.94 4.22
CA ASP A 489 60.25 -22.11 4.53
C ASP A 489 59.89 -20.80 5.26
N ASP A 490 60.88 -20.14 5.86
CA ASP A 490 60.69 -18.92 6.67
C ASP A 490 60.14 -17.74 5.86
N SER A 491 60.47 -17.64 4.57
CA SER A 491 59.95 -16.58 3.68
C SER A 491 58.46 -16.73 3.38
N GLN A 492 57.99 -17.98 3.26
CA GLN A 492 56.58 -18.32 3.13
C GLN A 492 55.84 -18.04 4.44
N LEU A 493 56.44 -18.33 5.60
CA LEU A 493 55.87 -18.00 6.90
C LEU A 493 55.65 -16.50 7.08
N ASP A 494 56.60 -15.66 6.66
CA ASP A 494 56.45 -14.19 6.67
C ASP A 494 55.29 -13.72 5.77
N ARG A 495 55.11 -14.36 4.59
CA ARG A 495 53.98 -14.06 3.70
C ARG A 495 52.64 -14.35 4.39
N TYR A 496 52.49 -15.52 4.99
CA TYR A 496 51.25 -15.92 5.68
C TYR A 496 51.03 -15.18 7.00
N TYR A 497 52.09 -14.76 7.69
CA TYR A 497 52.02 -13.85 8.84
C TYR A 497 51.39 -12.51 8.46
N TYR A 498 51.78 -11.94 7.32
CA TYR A 498 51.18 -10.70 6.84
C TYR A 498 49.71 -10.85 6.41
N GLU A 499 49.31 -12.00 5.87
CA GLU A 499 47.88 -12.29 5.63
C GLU A 499 47.08 -12.37 6.94
N ALA A 500 47.67 -12.94 7.99
CA ALA A 500 47.06 -12.95 9.32
C ALA A 500 46.96 -11.52 9.90
N LEU A 501 48.05 -10.74 9.85
CA LEU A 501 48.05 -9.34 10.29
C LEU A 501 47.05 -8.47 9.54
N LYS A 502 46.90 -8.67 8.23
CA LYS A 502 45.91 -7.98 7.39
C LYS A 502 44.50 -8.15 7.94
N ARG A 503 44.15 -9.36 8.41
CA ARG A 503 42.85 -9.66 9.01
C ARG A 503 42.68 -9.01 10.38
N VAL A 504 43.73 -9.01 11.20
CA VAL A 504 43.72 -8.42 12.55
C VAL A 504 43.71 -6.89 12.54
N MET A 505 44.36 -6.28 11.54
CA MET A 505 44.33 -4.84 11.26
C MET A 505 43.10 -4.40 10.45
N GLU A 506 42.22 -5.33 10.10
CA GLU A 506 40.99 -5.11 9.32
C GLU A 506 41.26 -4.38 7.98
N CYS A 507 42.37 -4.71 7.33
CA CYS A 507 42.78 -4.12 6.06
C CYS A 507 41.99 -4.73 4.88
N THR A 508 41.67 -3.93 3.87
CA THR A 508 41.01 -4.37 2.65
C THR A 508 41.94 -5.22 1.77
N ASP A 509 41.37 -6.07 0.90
CA ASP A 509 42.16 -6.85 -0.07
C ASP A 509 42.82 -5.98 -1.15
N GLN A 510 42.30 -4.76 -1.37
CA GLN A 510 42.84 -3.79 -2.29
C GLN A 510 43.93 -2.96 -1.61
N THR A 511 45.16 -3.06 -2.12
CA THR A 511 46.27 -2.21 -1.69
C THR A 511 46.31 -0.91 -2.49
N TYR A 512 46.80 0.16 -1.88
CA TYR A 512 46.87 1.49 -2.49
C TYR A 512 47.80 1.53 -3.72
N VAL A 513 48.80 0.63 -3.77
CA VAL A 513 49.63 0.39 -4.96
C VAL A 513 49.67 -1.10 -5.25
N THR A 514 49.31 -1.48 -6.48
CA THR A 514 49.34 -2.86 -6.95
C THR A 514 50.74 -3.45 -6.78
N GLY A 515 50.84 -4.61 -6.10
CA GLY A 515 52.11 -5.28 -5.82
C GLY A 515 52.81 -4.87 -4.52
N TYR A 516 52.33 -3.85 -3.80
CA TYR A 516 52.86 -3.43 -2.50
C TYR A 516 51.81 -3.62 -1.40
N LYS A 517 52.23 -3.95 -0.18
CA LYS A 517 51.36 -4.09 1.00
C LYS A 517 51.21 -2.77 1.75
N ILE A 518 50.58 -1.80 1.09
CA ILE A 518 50.36 -0.44 1.59
C ILE A 518 48.86 -0.09 1.57
N TRP A 519 48.35 0.45 2.68
CA TRP A 519 46.96 0.91 2.81
C TRP A 519 46.93 2.36 3.30
N GLN A 520 46.00 3.16 2.78
CA GLN A 520 45.66 4.44 3.41
C GLN A 520 45.03 4.14 4.78
N HIS A 521 45.49 4.85 5.79
CA HIS A 521 45.12 4.56 7.18
C HIS A 521 44.79 5.85 7.92
N GLU A 522 43.80 5.78 8.79
CA GLU A 522 43.35 6.91 9.60
C GLU A 522 43.73 6.71 11.07
N LEU A 523 44.33 7.72 11.67
CA LEU A 523 44.61 7.76 13.10
C LEU A 523 43.85 8.90 13.78
N GLN A 524 43.37 8.65 14.99
CA GLN A 524 42.77 9.67 15.82
C GLN A 524 43.86 10.54 16.46
N TRP A 525 43.76 11.85 16.24
CA TRP A 525 44.44 12.84 17.07
C TRP A 525 43.61 13.09 18.34
N LEU A 526 43.98 12.42 19.43
CA LEU A 526 43.22 12.37 20.69
C LEU A 526 42.91 13.77 21.25
N GLU A 527 43.89 14.66 21.27
CA GLU A 527 43.74 16.02 21.82
C GLU A 527 42.69 16.85 21.06
N ARG A 528 42.65 16.75 19.72
CA ARG A 528 41.75 17.54 18.87
C ARG A 528 40.44 16.83 18.53
N LYS A 529 40.31 15.54 18.87
CA LYS A 529 39.24 14.64 18.43
C LYS A 529 39.00 14.69 16.92
N ALA A 530 40.09 14.70 16.16
CA ALA A 530 40.07 14.75 14.70
C ALA A 530 40.93 13.64 14.11
N ALA A 531 40.59 13.19 12.92
CA ALA A 531 41.37 12.23 12.17
C ALA A 531 42.60 12.84 11.47
N ARG A 532 43.65 12.04 11.33
CA ARG A 532 44.82 12.28 10.47
C ARG A 532 45.01 11.12 9.52
N GLN A 533 45.45 11.44 8.31
CA GLN A 533 45.54 10.47 7.21
C GLN A 533 47.01 10.13 6.94
N GLY A 534 47.32 8.85 6.90
CA GLY A 534 48.66 8.31 6.73
C GLY A 534 48.65 6.97 6.00
N TYR A 535 49.74 6.22 6.13
CA TYR A 535 49.87 4.90 5.52
C TYR A 535 50.19 3.82 6.54
N LEU A 536 49.55 2.67 6.40
CA LEU A 536 49.93 1.42 7.03
C LEU A 536 50.69 0.56 6.01
N PHE A 537 51.88 0.10 6.39
CA PHE A 537 52.78 -0.65 5.52
C PHE A 537 53.27 -1.94 6.19
N PHE A 538 53.14 -3.05 5.48
CA PHE A 538 53.68 -4.34 5.88
C PHE A 538 54.97 -4.61 5.11
N GLY A 539 56.10 -4.36 5.75
CA GLY A 539 57.43 -4.43 5.17
C GLY A 539 58.36 -3.36 5.75
N ALA A 540 59.57 -3.24 5.22
CA ALA A 540 60.54 -2.23 5.64
C ALA A 540 60.51 -0.95 4.77
N PRO A 541 60.97 0.21 5.27
CA PRO A 541 60.95 1.48 4.53
C PRO A 541 61.60 1.46 3.15
N ASN A 542 62.66 0.67 2.96
CA ASN A 542 63.37 0.51 1.70
C ASN A 542 62.58 -0.27 0.63
N GLU A 543 61.51 -0.95 1.02
CA GLU A 543 60.60 -1.69 0.14
C GLU A 543 59.36 -0.84 -0.24
N ARG A 544 59.28 0.39 0.27
CA ARG A 544 58.18 1.31 -0.02
C ARG A 544 58.25 1.81 -1.46
N SER A 545 57.10 1.89 -2.11
CA SER A 545 56.99 2.59 -3.40
C SER A 545 57.31 4.08 -3.24
N THR A 546 58.19 4.60 -4.09
CA THR A 546 58.48 6.04 -4.20
C THR A 546 57.41 6.80 -5.00
N ALA A 547 56.46 6.09 -5.63
CA ALA A 547 55.40 6.67 -6.45
C ALA A 547 54.18 7.19 -5.65
N VAL A 548 54.24 7.13 -4.32
CA VAL A 548 53.13 7.51 -3.41
C VAL A 548 53.40 8.88 -2.78
N PRO A 549 52.44 9.83 -2.84
CA PRO A 549 52.62 11.15 -2.25
C PRO A 549 52.77 11.07 -0.72
N PRO A 550 53.61 11.92 -0.10
CA PRO A 550 53.72 11.98 1.35
C PRO A 550 52.39 12.28 2.06
N ARG A 551 52.15 11.63 3.21
CA ARG A 551 51.00 11.84 4.10
C ARG A 551 51.44 12.16 5.52
N ASP A 552 50.50 12.35 6.45
CA ASP A 552 50.80 12.87 7.79
C ASP A 552 51.56 11.85 8.68
N PHE A 553 51.54 10.54 8.38
CA PHE A 553 52.33 9.52 9.09
C PHE A 553 52.50 8.20 8.30
N TYR A 554 53.39 7.32 8.79
CA TYR A 554 53.63 5.96 8.31
C TYR A 554 53.77 4.96 9.47
N LEU A 555 53.02 3.86 9.42
CA LEU A 555 53.12 2.73 10.35
C LEU A 555 53.71 1.52 9.64
N TYR A 556 54.79 0.96 10.18
CA TYR A 556 55.53 -0.17 9.61
C TYR A 556 55.39 -1.42 10.47
N PHE A 557 54.93 -2.54 9.89
CA PHE A 557 55.05 -3.87 10.50
C PHE A 557 56.19 -4.64 9.84
N ILE A 558 57.27 -4.88 10.59
CA ILE A 558 58.45 -5.60 10.09
C ILE A 558 58.26 -7.11 10.20
N GLN A 559 58.65 -7.85 9.16
CA GLN A 559 58.48 -9.30 9.11
C GLN A 559 59.33 -10.02 10.17
N PRO A 560 58.77 -11.02 10.87
CA PRO A 560 59.43 -11.61 12.02
C PRO A 560 60.50 -12.66 11.69
N PHE A 561 60.40 -13.44 10.62
CA PHE A 561 61.27 -14.60 10.38
C PHE A 561 62.53 -14.25 9.56
N ASP A 562 62.41 -13.49 8.47
CA ASP A 562 63.51 -13.07 7.60
C ASP A 562 63.55 -11.53 7.39
N PRO A 563 63.74 -10.71 8.44
CA PRO A 563 63.61 -9.26 8.33
C PRO A 563 64.63 -8.62 7.35
N PRO A 564 64.20 -7.80 6.38
CA PRO A 564 65.10 -7.14 5.45
C PRO A 564 65.96 -6.07 6.16
N HIS A 565 67.20 -5.89 5.69
CA HIS A 565 68.09 -4.89 6.26
C HIS A 565 67.71 -3.47 5.79
N PHE A 566 67.44 -2.57 6.73
CA PHE A 566 67.21 -1.15 6.47
C PHE A 566 67.82 -0.25 7.56
N LYS A 567 68.10 1.01 7.20
CA LYS A 567 68.61 2.03 8.12
C LYS A 567 67.45 2.90 8.61
N ASP A 568 67.24 2.97 9.92
CA ASP A 568 66.27 3.88 10.55
C ASP A 568 66.78 5.34 10.50
N GLU A 569 66.10 6.19 9.72
CA GLU A 569 66.41 7.62 9.55
C GLU A 569 65.89 8.49 10.71
N LYS A 570 65.15 7.90 11.67
CA LYS A 570 64.59 8.53 12.87
C LYS A 570 63.62 9.67 12.57
N LYS A 571 62.84 9.55 11.50
CA LYS A 571 61.86 10.59 11.14
C LYS A 571 60.73 10.67 12.16
N ALA A 572 60.10 11.84 12.24
CA ALA A 572 59.04 12.14 13.21
C ALA A 572 57.64 11.66 12.76
N ASP A 573 57.52 11.21 11.51
CA ASP A 573 56.30 10.70 10.89
C ASP A 573 56.26 9.16 10.81
N GLU A 574 57.32 8.45 11.23
CA GLU A 574 57.46 6.99 11.06
C GLU A 574 57.42 6.24 12.42
N VAL A 575 56.60 5.18 12.49
CA VAL A 575 56.50 4.27 13.66
C VAL A 575 56.70 2.82 13.22
N PHE A 576 57.55 2.07 13.92
CA PHE A 576 57.87 0.68 13.61
C PHE A 576 57.37 -0.30 14.68
N PHE A 577 56.60 -1.30 14.26
CA PHE A 577 56.15 -2.44 15.07
C PHE A 577 56.96 -3.69 14.72
N ARG A 578 57.55 -4.33 15.73
CA ARG A 578 58.33 -5.59 15.58
C ARG A 578 57.80 -6.67 16.51
N LEU A 579 57.52 -7.86 15.99
CA LEU A 579 57.17 -9.04 16.78
C LEU A 579 58.45 -9.78 17.20
N THR A 580 58.84 -9.65 18.47
CA THR A 580 60.13 -10.16 18.97
C THR A 580 60.01 -11.47 19.75
N LYS A 581 58.91 -11.70 20.48
CA LYS A 581 58.67 -12.95 21.21
C LYS A 581 57.72 -13.87 20.46
N LYS A 582 58.19 -15.07 20.09
CA LYS A 582 57.46 -16.09 19.33
C LYS A 582 57.55 -17.42 20.07
N ASP A 583 56.45 -17.90 20.64
CA ASP A 583 56.39 -19.22 21.29
C ASP A 583 56.05 -20.33 20.27
N GLU A 584 56.11 -21.59 20.71
CA GLU A 584 55.82 -22.75 19.84
C GLU A 584 54.33 -22.84 19.47
N GLU A 585 53.43 -22.27 20.27
CA GLU A 585 52.00 -22.16 19.97
C GLU A 585 51.78 -21.30 18.71
N PHE A 586 52.38 -20.11 18.66
CA PHE A 586 52.36 -19.22 17.50
C PHE A 586 52.97 -19.88 16.24
N ARG A 587 54.13 -20.53 16.38
CA ARG A 587 54.83 -21.16 15.25
C ARG A 587 54.02 -22.31 14.65
N THR A 588 53.43 -23.15 15.50
CA THR A 588 52.63 -24.29 15.07
C THR A 588 51.36 -23.82 14.35
N ALA A 589 50.65 -22.85 14.92
CA ALA A 589 49.44 -22.28 14.32
C ALA A 589 49.74 -21.65 12.95
N LEU A 590 50.84 -20.88 12.82
CA LEU A 590 51.24 -20.25 11.57
C LEU A 590 51.65 -21.27 10.49
N ARG A 591 52.40 -22.32 10.85
CA ARG A 591 52.80 -23.39 9.91
C ARG A 591 51.60 -24.18 9.39
N ASN A 592 50.69 -24.57 10.27
CA ASN A 592 49.48 -25.31 9.88
C ASN A 592 48.53 -24.43 9.04
N TYR A 593 48.43 -23.14 9.36
CA TYR A 593 47.69 -22.17 8.55
C TYR A 593 48.30 -22.05 7.14
N ALA A 594 49.62 -21.86 7.05
CA ALA A 594 50.34 -21.78 5.79
C ALA A 594 50.18 -23.05 4.94
N ALA A 595 50.27 -24.23 5.56
CA ALA A 595 50.13 -25.52 4.90
C ALA A 595 48.73 -25.76 4.35
N ALA A 596 47.70 -25.46 5.15
CA ALA A 596 46.32 -25.62 4.74
C ALA A 596 45.94 -24.64 3.60
N LEU A 597 46.43 -23.39 3.64
CA LEU A 597 46.17 -22.42 2.57
C LEU A 597 46.91 -22.76 1.28
N ASP A 598 48.14 -23.25 1.37
CA ASP A 598 48.92 -23.71 0.23
C ASP A 598 48.24 -24.90 -0.47
N LEU A 599 47.82 -25.91 0.29
CA LEU A 599 47.06 -27.06 -0.22
C LEU A 599 45.69 -26.66 -0.80
N ALA A 600 45.01 -25.68 -0.20
CA ALA A 600 43.77 -25.12 -0.74
C ALA A 600 44.00 -24.45 -2.10
N SER A 601 45.12 -23.75 -2.28
CA SER A 601 45.44 -23.04 -3.53
C SER A 601 45.68 -23.98 -4.71
N THR A 602 46.15 -25.20 -4.43
CA THR A 602 46.42 -26.25 -5.44
C THR A 602 45.30 -27.28 -5.58
N SER A 603 44.25 -27.19 -4.75
CA SER A 603 43.11 -28.11 -4.76
C SER A 603 41.88 -27.47 -5.41
N SER A 604 40.87 -28.27 -5.78
CA SER A 604 39.59 -27.79 -6.33
C SER A 604 38.40 -28.49 -5.66
N GLY A 605 37.22 -27.86 -5.68
CA GLY A 605 35.99 -28.45 -5.15
C GLY A 605 36.00 -28.64 -3.63
N HIS A 606 35.53 -29.80 -3.15
CA HIS A 606 35.41 -30.06 -1.72
C HIS A 606 36.74 -30.07 -0.97
N ALA A 607 37.80 -30.64 -1.56
CA ALA A 607 39.13 -30.64 -0.96
C ALA A 607 39.60 -29.22 -0.66
N LYS A 608 39.44 -28.30 -1.63
CA LYS A 608 39.73 -26.88 -1.43
C LYS A 608 38.90 -26.28 -0.30
N ALA A 609 37.58 -26.48 -0.29
CA ALA A 609 36.70 -25.96 0.76
C ALA A 609 37.06 -26.51 2.16
N THR A 610 37.48 -27.76 2.26
CA THR A 610 37.91 -28.38 3.52
C THR A 610 39.26 -27.85 4.00
N TYR A 611 40.23 -27.69 3.09
CA TYR A 611 41.49 -27.03 3.40
C TYR A 611 41.30 -25.55 3.78
N GLU A 612 40.43 -24.81 3.09
CA GLU A 612 40.07 -23.42 3.44
C GLU A 612 39.38 -23.35 4.81
N SER A 613 38.48 -24.29 5.12
CA SER A 613 37.83 -24.37 6.43
C SER A 613 38.84 -24.64 7.55
N LYS A 614 39.76 -25.58 7.35
CA LYS A 614 40.85 -25.87 8.31
C LYS A 614 41.84 -24.71 8.43
N ALA A 615 42.21 -24.07 7.32
CA ALA A 615 43.02 -22.85 7.32
C ALA A 615 42.35 -21.73 8.13
N ASN A 616 41.02 -21.54 8.00
CA ASN A 616 40.27 -20.60 8.82
C ASN A 616 40.24 -20.99 10.32
N GLY A 617 40.32 -22.28 10.64
CA GLY A 617 40.54 -22.77 12.01
C GLY A 617 41.88 -22.31 12.57
N PHE A 618 42.98 -22.68 11.90
CA PHE A 618 44.33 -22.29 12.32
C PHE A 618 44.55 -20.77 12.33
N LEU A 619 43.92 -20.04 11.40
CA LEU A 619 43.94 -18.58 11.38
C LEU A 619 43.25 -18.00 12.62
N ARG A 620 42.12 -18.57 13.08
CA ARG A 620 41.47 -18.11 14.32
C ARG A 620 42.36 -18.31 15.54
N ASP A 621 43.07 -19.43 15.61
CA ASP A 621 44.01 -19.70 16.71
C ASP A 621 45.18 -18.71 16.68
N LEU A 622 45.75 -18.47 15.49
CA LEU A 622 46.82 -17.50 15.26
C LEU A 622 46.39 -16.06 15.61
N VAL A 623 45.20 -15.64 15.18
CA VAL A 623 44.62 -14.32 15.52
C VAL A 623 44.36 -14.21 17.01
N GLY A 624 43.81 -15.26 17.64
CA GLY A 624 43.59 -15.31 19.08
C GLY A 624 44.88 -15.16 19.87
N TRP A 625 45.97 -15.78 19.40
CA TRP A 625 47.29 -15.62 19.99
C TRP A 625 47.82 -14.18 19.85
N LEU A 626 47.74 -13.58 18.65
CA LEU A 626 48.18 -12.19 18.40
C LEU A 626 47.40 -11.18 19.28
N GLN A 627 46.12 -11.42 19.52
CA GLN A 627 45.30 -10.60 20.42
C GLN A 627 45.69 -10.79 21.90
N LYS A 628 46.01 -12.02 22.31
CA LYS A 628 46.37 -12.36 23.70
C LYS A 628 47.76 -11.86 24.09
N HIS A 629 48.73 -11.96 23.18
CA HIS A 629 50.14 -11.61 23.41
C HIS A 629 50.52 -10.21 22.87
N MET A 630 49.51 -9.36 22.67
CA MET A 630 49.66 -8.07 22.01
C MET A 630 50.59 -7.11 22.77
N THR A 631 50.54 -7.09 24.11
CA THR A 631 51.26 -6.11 24.93
C THR A 631 52.69 -6.54 25.27
N ASP A 632 52.98 -7.83 25.25
CA ASP A 632 54.24 -8.43 25.71
C ASP A 632 55.12 -8.98 24.58
N ALA A 633 54.56 -9.26 23.39
CA ALA A 633 55.30 -9.81 22.25
C ALA A 633 55.78 -8.77 21.22
N PHE A 634 55.20 -7.55 21.22
CA PHE A 634 55.55 -6.48 20.27
C PHE A 634 56.38 -5.36 20.90
N GLU A 635 57.33 -4.84 20.12
CA GLU A 635 58.12 -3.64 20.42
C GLU A 635 57.82 -2.51 19.44
N VAL A 636 57.78 -1.26 19.93
CA VAL A 636 57.53 -0.06 19.14
C VAL A 636 58.76 0.85 19.11
N THR A 637 59.21 1.19 17.90
CA THR A 637 60.31 2.15 17.69
C THR A 637 59.77 3.45 17.10
N TYR A 638 60.12 4.57 17.72
CA TYR A 638 59.82 5.94 17.24
C TYR A 638 61.02 6.85 17.51
N GLN A 639 61.45 7.61 16.50
CA GLN A 639 62.66 8.45 16.54
C GLN A 639 63.91 7.73 17.09
N GLY A 640 64.10 6.46 16.70
CA GLY A 640 65.24 5.63 17.13
C GLY A 640 65.18 5.16 18.59
N ARG A 641 64.05 5.32 19.30
CA ARG A 641 63.85 4.79 20.65
C ARG A 641 62.86 3.62 20.66
N THR A 642 63.38 2.41 20.83
CA THR A 642 62.60 1.17 21.01
C THR A 642 62.13 1.05 22.44
N LYS A 643 60.83 0.78 22.65
CA LYS A 643 60.26 0.43 23.94
C LYS A 643 59.24 -0.69 23.78
N SER A 644 59.06 -1.48 24.83
CA SER A 644 57.90 -2.39 24.89
C SER A 644 56.60 -1.59 25.00
N LEU A 645 55.48 -2.16 24.52
CA LEU A 645 54.16 -1.50 24.59
C LEU A 645 53.76 -1.19 26.05
N VAL A 646 54.14 -2.04 27.00
CA VAL A 646 53.91 -1.85 28.45
C VAL A 646 54.70 -0.66 29.01
N GLU A 647 55.92 -0.41 28.55
CA GLU A 647 56.75 0.71 29.03
C GLU A 647 56.33 2.06 28.45
N ARG A 648 55.70 2.09 27.28
CA ARG A 648 55.13 3.31 26.68
C ARG A 648 53.85 3.76 27.42
N ALA A 649 53.09 2.82 27.96
CA ALA A 649 51.85 3.09 28.71
C ALA A 649 52.04 3.60 30.16
N LYS A 650 53.29 3.74 30.65
CA LYS A 650 53.54 4.18 32.03
C LYS A 650 53.30 5.69 32.21
N GLY A 651 52.04 6.06 32.44
CA GLY A 651 51.61 7.41 32.85
C GLY A 651 50.11 7.68 32.74
N LYS A 652 49.42 7.03 31.79
CA LYS A 652 47.95 6.94 31.63
C LYS A 652 47.64 5.52 31.19
N SER A 653 46.62 4.86 31.74
CA SER A 653 46.32 3.51 31.29
C SER A 653 45.87 3.54 29.82
N ILE A 654 46.32 2.58 29.01
CA ILE A 654 45.90 2.43 27.60
C ILE A 654 44.36 2.47 27.47
N ARG A 655 43.65 1.98 28.49
CA ARG A 655 42.19 1.99 28.58
C ARG A 655 41.60 3.40 28.74
N GLU A 656 42.26 4.28 29.51
CA GLU A 656 41.88 5.69 29.63
C GLU A 656 42.10 6.46 28.33
N LEU A 657 43.14 6.12 27.57
CA LEU A 657 43.43 6.74 26.27
C LEU A 657 42.44 6.30 25.17
N SER A 658 41.93 5.07 25.22
CA SER A 658 40.94 4.55 24.28
C SER A 658 39.48 4.95 24.60
N GLY A 659 39.21 5.59 25.74
CA GLY A 659 37.86 6.04 26.13
C GLY A 659 36.84 4.94 26.43
N LEU A 660 37.28 3.70 26.63
CA LEU A 660 36.45 2.51 26.81
C LEU A 660 36.10 2.29 28.28
N ALA A 661 34.90 1.74 28.53
CA ALA A 661 34.48 1.39 29.88
C ALA A 661 35.33 0.21 30.44
N SER A 662 35.40 0.07 31.77
CA SER A 662 36.30 -0.89 32.45
C SER A 662 36.11 -2.37 32.05
N PHE A 663 34.99 -2.71 31.40
CA PHE A 663 34.59 -4.06 30.96
C PHE A 663 34.81 -4.34 29.46
N GLU A 664 35.14 -3.35 28.62
CA GLU A 664 35.27 -3.54 27.17
C GLU A 664 36.68 -4.03 26.78
N ARG A 665 36.74 -5.01 25.86
CA ARG A 665 37.99 -5.53 25.32
C ARG A 665 38.41 -4.68 24.12
N ILE A 666 39.62 -4.11 24.17
CA ILE A 666 40.23 -3.39 23.03
C ILE A 666 40.63 -4.42 21.95
N ASN A 667 40.20 -4.20 20.71
CA ASN A 667 40.63 -5.00 19.57
C ASN A 667 42.03 -4.55 19.08
N PHE A 668 42.77 -5.44 18.38
CA PHE A 668 44.19 -5.21 18.05
C PHE A 668 44.44 -3.95 17.23
N ARG A 669 43.63 -3.71 16.17
CA ARG A 669 43.71 -2.50 15.36
C ARG A 669 43.59 -1.24 16.20
N ASP A 670 42.60 -1.19 17.09
CA ASP A 670 42.32 0.00 17.89
C ASP A 670 43.43 0.26 18.91
N LEU A 671 44.08 -0.80 19.43
CA LEU A 671 45.26 -0.64 20.26
C LEU A 671 46.43 -0.04 19.48
N VAL A 672 46.74 -0.61 18.32
CA VAL A 672 47.81 -0.12 17.44
C VAL A 672 47.57 1.34 17.07
N ASN A 673 46.33 1.69 16.72
CA ASN A 673 45.94 3.05 16.36
C ASN A 673 46.05 4.01 17.55
N THR A 674 45.62 3.61 18.74
CA THR A 674 45.70 4.44 19.95
C THR A 674 47.15 4.73 20.30
N ILE A 675 48.02 3.72 20.21
CA ILE A 675 49.45 3.87 20.52
C ILE A 675 50.16 4.69 19.45
N ALA A 676 49.86 4.45 18.18
CA ALA A 676 50.39 5.26 17.09
C ALA A 676 49.95 6.73 17.20
N GLY A 677 48.67 6.99 17.52
CA GLY A 677 48.12 8.33 17.70
C GLY A 677 48.76 9.10 18.87
N ASP A 678 49.00 8.43 20.00
CA ASP A 678 49.72 9.00 21.15
C ASP A 678 51.18 9.33 20.81
N VAL A 679 51.87 8.41 20.13
CA VAL A 679 53.27 8.59 19.71
C VAL A 679 53.43 9.74 18.71
N LEU A 680 52.48 9.89 17.78
CA LEU A 680 52.48 10.91 16.72
C LEU A 680 51.82 12.23 17.15
N GLU A 681 51.28 12.35 18.36
CA GLU A 681 50.53 13.54 18.82
C GLU A 681 51.36 14.82 18.67
N THR A 682 52.63 14.78 19.07
CA THR A 682 53.54 15.93 18.96
C THR A 682 53.77 16.33 17.50
N HIS A 683 53.91 15.34 16.62
CA HIS A 683 54.07 15.57 15.19
C HIS A 683 52.85 16.25 14.56
N PHE A 684 51.63 15.80 14.91
CA PHE A 684 50.39 16.42 14.42
C PHE A 684 50.23 17.86 14.92
N ARG A 685 50.62 18.14 16.17
CA ARG A 685 50.59 19.49 16.74
C ARG A 685 51.57 20.43 16.03
N ASP A 686 52.77 19.97 15.74
CA ASP A 686 53.79 20.75 15.04
C ASP A 686 53.37 21.08 13.59
N GLN A 687 52.64 20.17 12.94
CA GLN A 687 52.12 20.36 11.59
C GLN A 687 50.90 21.30 11.51
N ALA A 688 50.02 21.28 12.52
CA ALA A 688 48.75 22.01 12.51
C ALA A 688 48.45 22.62 13.90
N PRO A 689 49.25 23.60 14.36
CA PRO A 689 49.18 24.13 15.73
C PRO A 689 47.83 24.77 16.06
N ASP A 690 47.18 25.38 15.06
CA ASP A 690 45.94 26.14 15.22
C ASP A 690 44.67 25.36 14.81
N TYR A 691 44.79 24.06 14.51
CA TYR A 691 43.67 23.21 14.11
C TYR A 691 42.57 23.16 15.21
N PRO A 692 41.27 23.13 14.83
CA PRO A 692 40.16 23.22 15.77
C PRO A 692 40.09 22.03 16.72
N TYR A 693 39.51 22.26 17.91
CA TYR A 693 39.16 21.22 18.86
C TYR A 693 37.68 20.88 18.69
N PHE A 694 37.34 19.63 18.39
CA PHE A 694 35.95 19.20 18.30
C PHE A 694 35.49 18.57 19.61
N SER A 695 34.26 18.83 20.02
CA SER A 695 33.67 18.17 21.20
C SER A 695 33.26 16.71 20.93
N VAL A 696 33.05 16.36 19.65
CA VAL A 696 32.76 15.02 19.12
C VAL A 696 33.90 14.57 18.20
N LEU A 697 34.17 13.26 18.11
CA LEU A 697 35.17 12.72 17.19
C LEU A 697 34.74 12.92 15.73
N ILE A 698 35.55 13.65 14.97
CA ILE A 698 35.38 13.81 13.52
C ILE A 698 36.41 12.97 12.76
N THR A 699 35.92 12.07 11.92
CA THR A 699 36.66 11.15 11.06
C THR A 699 36.39 11.45 9.59
N GLY A 700 37.18 10.88 8.68
CA GLY A 700 36.90 10.99 7.24
C GLY A 700 35.49 10.48 6.86
N GLN A 701 34.95 9.51 7.60
CA GLN A 701 33.63 8.93 7.33
C GLN A 701 32.45 9.83 7.71
N ASN A 702 32.60 10.69 8.73
CA ASN A 702 31.51 11.53 9.22
C ASN A 702 31.68 13.03 8.91
N ARG A 703 32.84 13.44 8.38
CA ARG A 703 33.17 14.84 8.09
C ARG A 703 32.20 15.49 7.09
N GLU A 704 31.86 14.80 6.02
CA GLU A 704 30.90 15.29 5.01
C GLU A 704 29.53 15.57 5.65
N GLN A 705 28.98 14.56 6.34
CA GLN A 705 27.70 14.71 7.03
C GLN A 705 27.72 15.81 8.09
N ALA A 706 28.80 15.88 8.89
CA ALA A 706 28.95 16.90 9.92
C ALA A 706 29.03 18.32 9.31
N SER A 707 29.63 18.46 8.14
CA SER A 707 29.68 19.72 7.39
C SER A 707 28.29 20.11 6.87
N GLU A 708 27.55 19.17 6.25
CA GLU A 708 26.19 19.41 5.79
C GLU A 708 25.22 19.77 6.93
N ASP A 709 25.34 19.09 8.06
CA ASP A 709 24.57 19.40 9.26
C ASP A 709 24.85 20.83 9.77
N ALA A 710 26.12 21.25 9.74
CA ALA A 710 26.50 22.64 10.04
C ALA A 710 25.91 23.63 9.02
N LEU A 711 25.90 23.30 7.73
CA LEU A 711 25.29 24.14 6.68
C LEU A 711 23.77 24.28 6.87
N ARG A 712 23.06 23.19 7.19
CA ARG A 712 21.63 23.20 7.52
C ARG A 712 21.32 24.03 8.76
N ALA A 713 22.16 23.93 9.79
CA ALA A 713 22.08 24.76 10.98
C ALA A 713 22.26 26.25 10.67
N ILE A 714 23.21 26.61 9.79
CA ILE A 714 23.41 27.99 9.32
C ILE A 714 22.18 28.49 8.53
N ALA A 715 21.52 27.64 7.74
CA ALA A 715 20.32 27.98 6.99
C ALA A 715 19.04 28.09 7.85
N GLY A 716 19.13 27.86 9.16
CA GLY A 716 18.03 28.04 10.11
C GLY A 716 17.27 26.76 10.50
N GLN A 717 17.79 25.57 10.17
CA GLN A 717 17.26 24.31 10.69
C GLN A 717 17.73 24.04 12.13
N ASN A 718 17.05 23.12 12.83
CA ASN A 718 17.43 22.73 14.19
C ASN A 718 18.88 22.20 14.24
N ARG A 719 19.66 22.69 15.21
CA ARG A 719 21.07 22.29 15.37
C ARG A 719 21.18 20.89 15.93
N THR A 720 21.84 20.00 15.19
CA THR A 720 22.23 18.67 15.70
C THR A 720 23.43 18.80 16.64
N LYS A 721 23.68 17.78 17.48
CA LYS A 721 24.88 17.76 18.35
C LYS A 721 26.18 17.87 17.53
N GLN A 722 26.20 17.28 16.33
CA GLN A 722 27.34 17.35 15.40
C GLN A 722 27.47 18.75 14.80
N ALA A 723 26.37 19.38 14.37
CA ALA A 723 26.39 20.76 13.89
C ALA A 723 26.93 21.73 14.96
N THR A 724 26.47 21.62 16.20
CA THR A 724 26.98 22.46 17.31
C THR A 724 28.46 22.20 17.56
N ALA A 725 28.90 20.94 17.54
CA ALA A 725 30.32 20.60 17.72
C ALA A 725 31.22 21.21 16.65
N VAL A 726 30.78 21.23 15.39
CA VAL A 726 31.53 21.84 14.28
C VAL A 726 31.53 23.37 14.34
N LEU A 727 30.36 23.98 14.54
CA LEU A 727 30.23 25.45 14.57
C LEU A 727 30.98 26.08 15.76
N ASP A 728 30.96 25.42 16.92
CA ASP A 728 31.72 25.83 18.11
C ASP A 728 33.24 25.67 17.89
N ALA A 729 33.68 24.52 17.35
CA ALA A 729 35.09 24.24 17.05
C ALA A 729 35.70 25.23 16.04
N LEU A 730 34.88 25.71 15.09
CA LEU A 730 35.25 26.73 14.12
C LEU A 730 35.09 28.18 14.65
N GLU A 731 34.74 28.36 15.93
CA GLU A 731 34.55 29.64 16.60
C GLU A 731 33.45 30.52 15.94
N LEU A 732 32.40 29.89 15.40
CA LEU A 732 31.29 30.57 14.68
C LEU A 732 30.06 30.86 15.56
N LEU A 733 30.08 30.44 16.84
CA LEU A 733 28.98 30.63 17.79
C LEU A 733 29.32 31.63 18.91
N ASP A 734 28.31 32.40 19.32
CA ASP A 734 28.28 33.16 20.57
C ASP A 734 27.05 32.73 21.39
N GLY A 735 27.26 31.77 22.30
CA GLY A 735 26.18 31.05 22.94
C GLY A 735 25.33 30.33 21.90
N GLU A 736 24.07 30.74 21.75
CA GLU A 736 23.15 30.19 20.75
C GLU A 736 23.11 30.99 19.43
N ARG A 737 23.81 32.13 19.32
CA ARG A 737 23.78 32.96 18.11
C ARG A 737 24.95 32.62 17.18
N LEU A 738 24.73 32.65 15.86
CA LEU A 738 25.80 32.56 14.88
C LEU A 738 26.50 33.93 14.75
N ASP A 739 27.81 33.97 15.00
CA ASP A 739 28.64 35.18 14.84
C ASP A 739 29.97 34.84 14.12
N PRO A 740 30.00 34.96 12.79
CA PRO A 740 31.21 34.68 12.00
C PRO A 740 32.40 35.57 12.34
N ASN A 741 32.19 36.78 12.91
CA ASN A 741 33.27 37.73 13.15
C ASN A 741 34.22 37.31 14.29
N ARG A 742 33.78 36.41 15.17
CA ARG A 742 34.64 35.85 16.24
C ARG A 742 35.68 34.89 15.67
N SER A 743 35.27 34.07 14.70
CA SER A 743 36.09 33.03 14.13
C SER A 743 37.39 33.56 13.54
N LYS A 744 38.52 33.06 14.04
CA LYS A 744 39.84 33.36 13.45
C LYS A 744 39.93 32.93 11.97
N TYR A 745 39.25 31.85 11.59
CA TYR A 745 39.21 31.36 10.21
C TYR A 745 38.41 32.30 9.30
N ALA A 746 37.24 32.74 9.74
CA ALA A 746 36.41 33.68 9.00
C ALA A 746 37.09 35.05 8.81
N ARG A 747 37.74 35.58 9.88
CA ARG A 747 38.53 36.81 9.81
C ARG A 747 39.66 36.71 8.79
N HIS A 748 40.33 35.56 8.71
CA HIS A 748 41.37 35.34 7.72
C HIS A 748 40.85 35.43 6.28
N ILE A 749 39.70 34.79 5.98
CA ILE A 749 39.04 34.89 4.67
C ILE A 749 38.66 36.35 4.37
N MET A 750 38.11 37.05 5.37
CA MET A 750 37.73 38.46 5.22
C MET A 750 38.93 39.38 5.00
N ASP A 751 40.08 39.12 5.62
CA ASP A 751 41.30 39.90 5.38
C ASP A 751 41.86 39.70 3.96
N ILE A 752 41.74 38.48 3.41
CA ILE A 752 42.07 38.20 2.00
C ILE A 752 41.11 38.94 1.08
N LEU A 753 39.81 38.88 1.35
CA LEU A 753 38.77 39.57 0.57
C LEU A 753 38.89 41.10 0.68
N LYS A 754 39.32 41.64 1.83
CA LYS A 754 39.54 43.08 2.07
C LYS A 754 40.70 43.66 1.25
N LYS A 755 41.72 42.85 0.96
CA LYS A 755 42.88 43.25 0.14
C LYS A 755 42.55 43.35 -1.36
N LYS A 756 41.42 42.81 -1.82
CA LYS A 756 40.94 42.93 -3.21
C LYS A 756 40.18 44.25 -3.43
N GLY A 757 40.27 44.83 -4.63
CA GLY A 757 39.54 46.03 -5.01
C GLY A 757 38.03 45.80 -5.20
N HIS A 758 37.22 46.87 -5.28
CA HIS A 758 35.80 46.75 -5.59
C HIS A 758 35.59 46.04 -6.94
N GLY A 759 34.73 45.02 -6.97
CA GLY A 759 34.45 44.20 -8.15
C GLY A 759 35.47 43.09 -8.45
N GLN A 760 36.51 42.93 -7.61
CA GLN A 760 37.45 41.81 -7.72
C GLN A 760 37.01 40.63 -6.85
N VAL A 761 37.32 39.42 -7.33
CA VAL A 761 36.96 38.14 -6.68
C VAL A 761 38.20 37.45 -6.11
N VAL A 762 38.02 36.63 -5.10
CA VAL A 762 39.07 35.74 -4.55
C VAL A 762 38.82 34.34 -5.09
N ASN A 763 39.75 33.81 -5.88
CA ASN A 763 39.60 32.48 -6.46
C ASN A 763 39.85 31.38 -5.41
N ARG A 764 39.33 30.18 -5.66
CA ARG A 764 39.55 29.02 -4.78
C ARG A 764 41.03 28.74 -4.49
N SER A 765 41.89 28.82 -5.50
CA SER A 765 43.34 28.58 -5.37
C SER A 765 44.05 29.60 -4.46
N GLU A 766 43.40 30.70 -4.11
CA GLU A 766 43.92 31.70 -3.16
C GLU A 766 43.56 31.36 -1.71
N LEU A 767 42.57 30.49 -1.49
CA LEU A 767 42.12 30.05 -0.17
C LEU A 767 42.59 28.61 0.13
N ILE A 768 42.49 27.73 -0.86
CA ILE A 768 42.85 26.31 -0.79
C ILE A 768 44.20 26.10 -1.48
N GLN A 769 45.16 25.53 -0.74
CA GLN A 769 46.51 25.21 -1.20
C GLN A 769 46.73 23.70 -1.16
N GLU A 770 47.46 23.17 -2.14
CA GLU A 770 47.79 21.75 -2.21
C GLU A 770 49.14 21.48 -1.54
N VAL A 771 49.16 20.55 -0.58
CA VAL A 771 50.36 20.06 0.11
C VAL A 771 50.48 18.57 -0.17
N TYR A 772 51.46 18.18 -1.00
CA TYR A 772 51.70 16.79 -1.39
C TYR A 772 50.45 16.04 -1.91
N GLY A 773 49.65 16.65 -2.79
CA GLY A 773 48.45 16.01 -3.34
C GLY A 773 47.21 16.09 -2.43
N VAL A 774 47.26 16.86 -1.35
CA VAL A 774 46.15 17.05 -0.41
C VAL A 774 45.83 18.52 -0.25
N GLU A 775 44.55 18.86 -0.40
CA GLU A 775 44.09 20.24 -0.34
C GLU A 775 43.79 20.68 1.09
N TYR A 776 44.32 21.83 1.49
CA TYR A 776 44.07 22.44 2.80
C TYR A 776 43.80 23.93 2.67
N PHE A 777 42.97 24.46 3.56
CA PHE A 777 42.80 25.88 3.79
C PHE A 777 43.89 26.41 4.72
N ALA A 778 44.59 27.46 4.26
CA ALA A 778 45.65 28.19 4.97
C ALA A 778 46.68 27.29 5.70
N PRO A 779 47.33 26.33 5.01
CA PRO A 779 48.36 25.48 5.62
C PRO A 779 49.56 26.30 6.13
N ASP A 780 49.89 27.42 5.49
CA ASP A 780 50.96 28.35 5.90
C ASP A 780 50.71 29.05 7.24
N LYS A 781 49.45 29.10 7.69
CA LYS A 781 49.05 29.62 9.01
C LYS A 781 48.94 28.54 10.08
N GLY A 782 49.23 27.29 9.75
CA GLY A 782 49.07 26.16 10.66
C GLY A 782 47.61 25.78 10.93
N TYR A 783 46.66 26.28 10.12
CA TYR A 783 45.24 25.92 10.21
C TYR A 783 44.99 24.53 9.62
N ARG A 784 45.56 24.23 8.45
CA ARG A 784 45.42 22.96 7.70
C ARG A 784 43.99 22.39 7.76
N LEU A 785 42.98 23.23 7.56
CA LEU A 785 41.58 22.77 7.54
C LEU A 785 41.27 22.09 6.22
N GLU A 786 40.48 21.04 6.26
CA GLU A 786 39.98 20.39 5.06
C GLU A 786 38.97 21.30 4.31
N PRO A 787 38.83 21.17 2.99
CA PRO A 787 38.00 22.07 2.19
C PRO A 787 36.53 22.16 2.66
N GLU A 788 35.99 21.08 3.21
CA GLU A 788 34.63 21.01 3.76
C GLU A 788 34.44 22.02 4.90
N TRP A 789 35.43 22.14 5.80
CA TRP A 789 35.40 23.14 6.89
C TRP A 789 35.51 24.56 6.37
N ALA A 790 36.32 24.78 5.33
CA ALA A 790 36.39 26.08 4.68
C ALA A 790 35.02 26.49 4.11
N VAL A 791 34.27 25.56 3.52
CA VAL A 791 32.90 25.81 3.03
C VAL A 791 31.95 26.18 4.17
N VAL A 792 32.03 25.52 5.34
CA VAL A 792 31.20 25.88 6.51
C VAL A 792 31.48 27.32 6.95
N VAL A 793 32.75 27.72 7.02
CA VAL A 793 33.14 29.11 7.34
C VAL A 793 32.63 30.09 6.28
N LEU A 794 32.72 29.73 4.99
CA LEU A 794 32.19 30.54 3.89
C LEU A 794 30.67 30.69 3.96
N ALA A 795 29.93 29.63 4.27
CA ALA A 795 28.49 29.67 4.42
C ALA A 795 28.05 30.57 5.59
N ALA A 796 28.81 30.56 6.69
CA ALA A 796 28.58 31.47 7.81
C ALA A 796 28.76 32.95 7.41
N LEU A 797 29.76 33.25 6.55
CA LEU A 797 29.96 34.60 5.99
C LEU A 797 28.89 34.98 4.94
N VAL A 798 28.34 34.01 4.21
CA VAL A 798 27.17 34.21 3.34
C VAL A 798 25.93 34.54 4.17
N TYR A 799 25.73 33.85 5.30
CA TYR A 799 24.63 34.12 6.23
C TYR A 799 24.67 35.54 6.80
N SER A 800 25.84 36.03 7.21
CA SER A 800 25.99 37.41 7.69
C SER A 800 25.89 38.47 6.59
N GLY A 801 25.81 38.06 5.31
CA GLY A 801 25.77 38.98 4.19
C GLY A 801 27.10 39.74 3.98
N GLU A 802 28.21 39.11 4.36
CA GLU A 802 29.58 39.62 4.22
C GLU A 802 30.27 39.07 2.96
N LEU A 803 29.79 37.95 2.43
CA LEU A 803 30.38 37.24 1.30
C LEU A 803 29.30 36.68 0.35
N VAL A 804 29.62 36.58 -0.94
CA VAL A 804 28.85 35.81 -1.93
C VAL A 804 29.72 34.65 -2.42
N LEU A 805 29.19 33.43 -2.35
CA LEU A 805 29.88 32.21 -2.78
C LEU A 805 29.44 31.84 -4.20
N SER A 806 30.38 31.64 -5.12
CA SER A 806 30.07 31.22 -6.50
C SER A 806 30.62 29.82 -6.79
N ILE A 807 29.73 28.95 -7.28
CA ILE A 807 30.05 27.64 -7.84
C ILE A 807 29.74 27.63 -9.36
N PRO A 808 30.12 26.60 -10.13
CA PRO A 808 29.75 26.52 -11.54
C PRO A 808 28.22 26.61 -11.76
N GLY A 809 27.77 27.65 -12.46
CA GLY A 809 26.35 27.85 -12.81
C GLY A 809 25.46 28.46 -11.70
N LYS A 810 25.95 28.64 -10.46
CA LYS A 810 25.14 29.19 -9.35
C LYS A 810 25.94 30.18 -8.49
N LYS A 811 25.23 31.14 -7.89
CA LYS A 811 25.75 32.07 -6.88
C LYS A 811 24.85 32.03 -5.66
N PHE A 812 25.46 32.04 -4.48
CA PHE A 812 24.76 32.03 -3.21
C PHE A 812 25.08 33.29 -2.42
N ASP A 813 24.05 34.09 -2.17
CA ASP A 813 24.05 35.20 -1.22
C ASP A 813 23.17 34.83 -0.01
N ALA A 814 22.96 35.77 0.92
CA ALA A 814 22.14 35.55 2.11
C ALA A 814 20.69 35.10 1.81
N THR A 815 20.16 35.40 0.61
CA THR A 815 18.81 34.96 0.19
C THR A 815 18.83 33.54 -0.37
N GLY A 816 19.96 33.11 -0.95
CA GLY A 816 20.22 31.76 -1.46
C GLY A 816 20.66 30.73 -0.41
N LEU A 817 20.68 31.07 0.88
CA LEU A 817 21.12 30.17 1.96
C LEU A 817 20.41 28.80 2.00
N PRO A 818 19.08 28.70 1.82
CA PRO A 818 18.41 27.40 1.76
C PRO A 818 18.89 26.55 0.59
N GLN A 819 19.21 27.18 -0.56
CA GLN A 819 19.74 26.48 -1.73
C GLN A 819 21.20 26.06 -1.51
N LEU A 820 22.00 26.90 -0.83
CA LEU A 820 23.36 26.56 -0.43
C LEU A 820 23.35 25.32 0.49
N ALA A 821 22.51 25.30 1.53
CA ALA A 821 22.41 24.17 2.46
C ALA A 821 21.78 22.91 1.86
N ALA A 822 21.03 23.03 0.75
CA ALA A 822 20.51 21.89 -0.02
C ALA A 822 21.50 21.35 -1.06
N THR A 823 22.60 22.07 -1.32
CA THR A 823 23.66 21.64 -2.25
C THR A 823 24.63 20.71 -1.50
N SER A 824 25.04 19.60 -2.11
CA SER A 824 25.95 18.64 -1.47
C SER A 824 27.33 19.27 -1.20
N ILE A 825 27.98 18.83 -0.13
CA ILE A 825 29.30 19.36 0.24
C ILE A 825 30.35 19.12 -0.86
N ASP A 826 30.25 18.01 -1.60
CA ASP A 826 31.10 17.68 -2.75
C ASP A 826 31.04 18.72 -3.88
N GLU A 827 29.86 19.27 -4.16
CA GLU A 827 29.68 20.34 -5.16
C GLU A 827 30.22 21.67 -4.62
N LEU A 828 29.99 21.96 -3.33
CA LEU A 828 30.39 23.21 -2.70
C LEU A 828 31.91 23.34 -2.51
N VAL A 829 32.62 22.25 -2.21
CA VAL A 829 34.09 22.23 -2.09
C VAL A 829 34.77 22.64 -3.40
N ARG A 830 34.10 22.47 -4.54
CA ARG A 830 34.56 22.84 -5.88
C ARG A 830 34.16 24.27 -6.28
N PHE A 831 33.94 25.16 -5.32
CA PHE A 831 33.60 26.55 -5.57
C PHE A 831 34.64 27.25 -6.47
N LYS A 832 34.19 28.21 -7.29
CA LYS A 832 35.05 28.92 -8.24
C LYS A 832 35.77 30.08 -7.56
N HIS A 833 35.00 30.94 -6.91
CA HIS A 833 35.49 32.15 -6.25
C HIS A 833 34.49 32.65 -5.21
N VAL A 834 34.95 33.57 -4.37
CA VAL A 834 34.13 34.34 -3.45
C VAL A 834 34.26 35.83 -3.77
N GLU A 835 33.18 36.59 -3.60
CA GLU A 835 33.11 38.01 -3.93
C GLU A 835 32.40 38.83 -2.84
N ARG A 836 32.58 40.16 -2.88
CA ARG A 836 31.91 41.06 -1.94
C ARG A 836 30.44 41.27 -2.33
N PRO A 837 29.49 41.24 -1.36
CA PRO A 837 28.09 41.61 -1.58
C PRO A 837 27.91 43.08 -1.97
N LYS A 838 26.72 43.44 -2.49
CA LYS A 838 26.35 44.82 -2.85
C LYS A 838 26.24 45.71 -1.60
N ASP A 839 26.45 47.02 -1.76
CA ASP A 839 26.29 48.01 -0.70
C ASP A 839 24.81 48.25 -0.32
N TRP A 840 24.56 48.73 0.91
CA TRP A 840 23.23 48.99 1.44
C TRP A 840 22.51 50.12 0.69
N ASN A 841 21.28 49.86 0.21
CA ASN A 841 20.39 50.89 -0.34
C ASN A 841 19.54 51.54 0.77
N LEU A 842 20.17 52.40 1.58
CA LEU A 842 19.55 53.03 2.75
C LEU A 842 18.28 53.86 2.43
N PRO A 843 18.20 54.62 1.32
CA PRO A 843 16.99 55.36 0.96
C PRO A 843 15.75 54.48 0.83
N VAL A 844 15.87 53.33 0.16
CA VAL A 844 14.74 52.41 -0.07
C VAL A 844 14.28 51.75 1.24
N LEU A 845 15.22 51.33 2.09
CA LEU A 845 14.87 50.73 3.37
C LEU A 845 14.14 51.69 4.30
N LYS A 846 14.45 52.99 4.25
CA LYS A 846 13.71 54.01 4.99
C LYS A 846 12.27 54.14 4.50
N ALA A 847 12.06 54.22 3.19
CA ALA A 847 10.74 54.27 2.58
C ALA A 847 9.89 53.03 2.94
N LEU A 848 10.51 51.84 3.00
CA LEU A 848 9.85 50.60 3.40
C LEU A 848 9.38 50.64 4.85
N PHE A 849 10.21 51.10 5.79
CA PHE A 849 9.82 51.21 7.19
C PHE A 849 8.74 52.28 7.40
N GLU A 850 8.82 53.41 6.68
CA GLU A 850 7.80 54.47 6.72
C GLU A 850 6.44 53.99 6.21
N LEU A 851 6.40 53.17 5.14
CA LEU A 851 5.16 52.61 4.59
C LEU A 851 4.35 51.83 5.64
N PHE A 852 5.02 51.16 6.58
CA PHE A 852 4.38 50.40 7.67
C PHE A 852 4.30 51.18 9.00
N GLY A 853 4.60 52.48 8.99
CA GLY A 853 4.56 53.33 10.19
C GLY A 853 5.67 53.04 11.21
N LEU A 854 6.78 52.43 10.78
CA LEU A 854 7.95 52.15 11.62
C LEU A 854 8.96 53.30 11.55
N ALA A 855 9.74 53.49 12.61
CA ALA A 855 10.69 54.60 12.69
C ALA A 855 11.87 54.43 11.70
N PRO A 856 12.16 55.42 10.81
CA PRO A 856 13.25 55.31 9.82
C PRO A 856 14.64 55.11 10.43
N GLY A 857 14.83 55.52 11.68
CA GLY A 857 16.07 55.31 12.44
C GLY A 857 16.39 53.82 12.71
N MET A 858 15.39 52.94 12.63
CA MET A 858 15.57 51.49 12.78
C MET A 858 16.44 50.88 11.67
N VAL A 859 16.52 51.52 10.50
CA VAL A 859 17.39 51.10 9.38
C VAL A 859 18.87 51.14 9.77
N GLN A 860 19.28 52.08 10.64
CA GLN A 860 20.66 52.13 11.13
C GLN A 860 21.00 50.91 12.00
N LEU A 861 20.04 50.43 12.79
CA LEU A 861 20.20 49.21 13.59
C LEU A 861 20.31 47.97 12.71
N VAL A 862 19.56 47.91 11.59
CA VAL A 862 19.67 46.84 10.60
C VAL A 862 21.08 46.81 9.97
N THR A 863 21.65 47.97 9.63
CA THR A 863 23.02 48.04 9.09
C THR A 863 24.10 47.62 10.10
N GLN A 864 23.77 47.62 11.39
CA GLN A 864 24.63 47.14 12.49
C GLN A 864 24.40 45.65 12.79
N GLY A 865 23.60 44.93 11.99
CA GLY A 865 23.34 43.49 12.16
C GLY A 865 22.34 43.14 13.27
N LYS A 866 21.50 44.09 13.70
CA LYS A 866 20.43 43.85 14.68
C LYS A 866 19.16 43.29 14.03
N GLU A 867 18.58 42.26 14.63
CA GLU A 867 17.43 41.53 14.07
C GLU A 867 16.08 42.11 14.48
N GLU A 868 15.99 42.80 15.61
CA GLU A 868 14.73 43.30 16.18
C GLU A 868 13.93 44.19 15.20
N PRO A 869 14.55 45.14 14.45
CA PRO A 869 13.85 45.92 13.44
C PRO A 869 13.23 45.09 12.31
N VAL A 870 13.89 43.99 11.93
CA VAL A 870 13.46 43.12 10.83
C VAL A 870 12.27 42.28 11.27
N GLN A 871 12.31 41.76 12.50
CA GLN A 871 11.19 41.04 13.10
C GLN A 871 9.94 41.92 13.24
N GLN A 872 10.13 43.19 13.65
CA GLN A 872 9.03 44.15 13.75
C GLN A 872 8.40 44.43 12.39
N LEU A 873 9.21 44.63 11.35
CA LEU A 873 8.73 44.79 9.97
C LEU A 873 7.94 43.57 9.48
N GLN A 874 8.47 42.35 9.68
CA GLN A 874 7.81 41.11 9.26
C GLN A 874 6.47 40.89 9.99
N LYS A 875 6.41 41.20 11.29
CA LYS A 875 5.16 41.14 12.06
C LYS A 875 4.09 42.05 11.47
N THR A 876 4.44 43.32 11.19
CA THR A 876 3.49 44.29 10.63
C THR A 876 3.05 43.89 9.22
N ILE A 877 3.94 43.33 8.38
CA ILE A 877 3.58 42.80 7.06
C ILE A 877 2.53 41.69 7.18
N SER A 878 2.74 40.71 8.05
CA SER A 878 1.79 39.59 8.24
C SER A 878 0.41 40.06 8.69
N GLU A 879 0.34 40.97 9.67
CA GLU A 879 -0.93 41.53 10.15
C GLU A 879 -1.70 42.28 9.04
N VAL A 880 -0.99 42.93 8.12
CA VAL A 880 -1.60 43.65 6.98
C VAL A 880 -2.07 42.66 5.91
N VAL A 881 -1.31 41.60 5.61
CA VAL A 881 -1.70 40.55 4.65
C VAL A 881 -2.97 39.85 5.09
N GLU A 882 -3.10 39.50 6.38
CA GLU A 882 -4.32 38.87 6.92
C GLU A 882 -5.55 39.77 6.74
N LYS A 883 -5.44 41.07 7.06
CA LYS A 883 -6.51 42.05 6.84
C LYS A 883 -6.89 42.17 5.37
N LEU A 884 -5.90 42.14 4.49
CA LEU A 884 -6.10 42.26 3.05
C LEU A 884 -6.91 41.10 2.49
N VAL A 885 -6.57 39.85 2.86
CA VAL A 885 -7.31 38.66 2.44
C VAL A 885 -8.78 38.73 2.88
N LEU A 886 -9.03 39.13 4.12
CA LEU A 886 -10.39 39.27 4.66
C LEU A 886 -11.22 40.32 3.89
N VAL A 887 -10.63 41.46 3.54
CA VAL A 887 -11.30 42.53 2.79
C VAL A 887 -11.57 42.14 1.34
N GLN A 888 -10.64 41.46 0.68
CA GLN A 888 -10.83 40.96 -0.68
C GLN A 888 -12.01 39.97 -0.78
N GLN A 889 -12.13 39.05 0.18
CA GLN A 889 -13.28 38.13 0.24
C GLN A 889 -14.60 38.88 0.38
N SER A 890 -14.65 39.91 1.22
CA SER A 890 -15.88 40.72 1.42
C SER A 890 -16.26 41.53 0.18
N LEU A 891 -15.27 41.99 -0.61
CA LEU A 891 -15.53 42.62 -1.90
C LEU A 891 -16.03 41.63 -2.96
N GLN A 892 -15.66 40.35 -2.86
CA GLN A 892 -16.14 39.30 -3.77
C GLN A 892 -17.58 38.91 -3.46
N SER A 893 -17.96 38.83 -2.19
CA SER A 893 -19.34 38.52 -1.77
C SER A 893 -20.33 39.67 -1.99
N GLY A 894 -19.83 40.89 -2.26
CA GLY A 894 -20.62 42.11 -2.34
C GLY A 894 -20.96 42.67 -0.95
N LEU A 895 -20.84 43.99 -0.79
CA LEU A 895 -21.19 44.69 0.45
C LEU A 895 -22.62 45.22 0.33
N THR A 896 -23.59 44.36 0.67
CA THR A 896 -25.01 44.67 0.57
C THR A 896 -25.61 45.10 1.91
N PHE A 897 -26.47 46.12 1.89
CA PHE A 897 -27.23 46.58 3.05
C PHE A 897 -28.65 46.96 2.61
N TRP A 898 -29.67 46.34 3.23
CA TRP A 898 -31.09 46.41 2.80
C TRP A 898 -31.29 46.21 1.28
N GLY A 899 -30.62 45.18 0.71
CA GLY A 899 -30.77 44.82 -0.70
C GLY A 899 -30.13 45.78 -1.70
N ARG A 900 -29.42 46.83 -1.25
CA ARG A 900 -28.62 47.72 -2.10
C ARG A 900 -27.14 47.43 -1.91
N ASN A 901 -26.38 47.39 -3.02
CA ASN A 901 -24.94 47.30 -2.97
C ASN A 901 -24.36 48.69 -2.65
N LEU A 902 -23.50 48.76 -1.63
CA LEU A 902 -22.90 50.02 -1.16
C LEU A 902 -21.74 50.50 -2.04
N LEU A 903 -21.21 49.62 -2.89
CA LEU A 903 -20.19 49.95 -3.89
C LEU A 903 -20.70 49.61 -5.29
N ALA A 904 -20.50 50.52 -6.24
CA ALA A 904 -20.71 50.22 -7.65
C ALA A 904 -19.73 49.13 -8.12
N GLU A 905 -20.18 48.22 -9.00
CA GLU A 905 -19.39 47.07 -9.45
C GLU A 905 -18.05 47.48 -10.09
N GLU A 906 -18.05 48.54 -10.88
CA GLU A 906 -16.83 49.10 -11.50
C GLU A 906 -15.82 49.57 -10.45
N LYS A 907 -16.28 50.26 -9.40
CA LYS A 907 -15.41 50.76 -8.32
C LYS A 907 -14.89 49.60 -7.45
N ALA A 908 -15.71 48.58 -7.22
CA ALA A 908 -15.32 47.38 -6.47
C ALA A 908 -14.26 46.55 -7.23
N ALA A 909 -14.37 46.44 -8.55
CA ALA A 909 -13.37 45.77 -9.40
C ALA A 909 -12.01 46.50 -9.35
N GLN A 910 -12.01 47.83 -9.55
CA GLN A 910 -10.80 48.64 -9.48
C GLN A 910 -10.10 48.55 -8.11
N GLN A 911 -10.87 48.56 -7.01
CA GLN A 911 -10.33 48.42 -5.66
C GLN A 911 -9.75 47.01 -5.42
N ARG A 912 -10.37 45.96 -5.99
CA ARG A 912 -9.87 44.57 -5.90
C ARG A 912 -8.51 44.42 -6.57
N ASP A 913 -8.38 44.86 -7.82
CA ASP A 913 -7.12 44.80 -8.58
C ASP A 913 -5.99 45.53 -7.83
N ARG A 914 -6.33 46.66 -7.18
CA ARG A 914 -5.36 47.42 -6.40
C ARG A 914 -4.92 46.72 -5.12
N LEU A 915 -5.84 46.03 -4.44
CA LEU A 915 -5.52 45.22 -3.27
C LEU A 915 -4.68 44.00 -3.67
N ASP A 916 -4.94 43.36 -4.81
CA ASP A 916 -4.14 42.22 -5.31
C ASP A 916 -2.70 42.62 -5.62
N GLN A 917 -2.49 43.77 -6.27
CA GLN A 917 -1.14 44.30 -6.50
C GLN A 917 -0.39 44.54 -5.18
N THR A 918 -1.08 45.06 -4.17
CA THR A 918 -0.50 45.34 -2.86
C THR A 918 -0.18 44.05 -2.10
N LYS A 919 -1.05 43.04 -2.18
CA LYS A 919 -0.83 41.71 -1.61
C LYS A 919 0.43 41.05 -2.15
N ASN A 920 0.57 41.00 -3.47
CA ASN A 920 1.73 40.37 -4.12
C ASN A 920 3.05 41.03 -3.71
N PHE A 921 3.04 42.36 -3.54
CA PHE A 921 4.19 43.07 -3.01
C PHE A 921 4.48 42.67 -1.56
N LEU A 922 3.49 42.70 -0.66
CA LEU A 922 3.65 42.32 0.75
C LEU A 922 4.16 40.87 0.92
N GLU A 923 3.66 39.93 0.13
CA GLU A 923 4.11 38.54 0.15
C GLU A 923 5.57 38.41 -0.29
N SER A 924 6.00 39.20 -1.28
CA SER A 924 7.40 39.22 -1.71
C SER A 924 8.38 39.73 -0.63
N LEU A 925 7.88 40.52 0.32
CA LEU A 925 8.68 41.07 1.42
C LEU A 925 9.00 40.02 2.50
N GLN A 926 8.27 38.90 2.55
CA GLN A 926 8.50 37.82 3.52
C GLN A 926 9.86 37.15 3.36
N ALA A 927 10.46 37.21 2.16
CA ALA A 927 11.80 36.69 1.90
C ALA A 927 12.89 37.45 2.68
N TYR A 928 12.64 38.70 3.10
CA TYR A 928 13.62 39.57 3.76
C TYR A 928 13.56 39.47 5.28
N SER A 929 13.85 38.27 5.80
CA SER A 929 13.67 37.91 7.22
C SER A 929 14.87 38.19 8.13
N SER A 930 16.01 38.65 7.61
CA SER A 930 17.21 38.95 8.40
C SER A 930 17.94 40.20 7.86
N PRO A 931 18.83 40.83 8.64
CA PRO A 931 19.63 41.96 8.18
C PRO A 931 20.42 41.64 6.89
N GLY A 932 21.05 40.47 6.83
CA GLY A 932 21.79 40.02 5.64
C GLY A 932 20.91 39.88 4.39
N LYS A 933 19.65 39.42 4.55
CA LYS A 933 18.69 39.34 3.44
C LYS A 933 18.23 40.73 3.00
N LEU A 934 17.91 41.63 3.94
CA LEU A 934 17.52 43.02 3.66
C LEU A 934 18.60 43.82 2.93
N LYS A 935 19.89 43.47 3.11
CA LYS A 935 20.98 44.07 2.34
C LYS A 935 20.83 43.87 0.83
N ASN A 936 20.17 42.79 0.40
CA ASN A 936 19.88 42.46 -0.99
C ASN A 936 18.45 42.84 -1.41
N PHE A 937 17.87 43.89 -0.80
CA PHE A 937 16.55 44.39 -1.17
C PHE A 937 16.51 44.85 -2.64
N ARG A 938 15.57 44.29 -3.42
CA ARG A 938 15.56 44.41 -4.89
C ARG A 938 14.72 45.56 -5.45
N TYR A 939 13.83 46.13 -4.64
CA TYR A 939 12.90 47.18 -5.07
C TYR A 939 13.54 48.56 -4.97
N ASP A 940 12.98 49.53 -5.68
CA ASP A 940 13.33 50.94 -5.54
C ASP A 940 12.34 51.72 -4.65
N VAL A 941 12.60 53.01 -4.45
CA VAL A 941 11.74 53.86 -3.59
C VAL A 941 10.34 54.02 -4.20
N GLN A 942 10.24 54.16 -5.52
CA GLN A 942 8.96 54.40 -6.20
C GLN A 942 8.09 53.15 -6.17
N ASP A 943 8.69 51.96 -6.28
CA ASP A 943 8.01 50.68 -6.14
C ASP A 943 7.33 50.55 -4.78
N VAL A 944 8.03 50.95 -3.70
CA VAL A 944 7.51 50.92 -2.32
C VAL A 944 6.37 51.95 -2.13
N GLU A 945 6.59 53.19 -2.56
CA GLU A 945 5.61 54.29 -2.37
C GLU A 945 4.28 54.05 -3.10
N ARG A 946 4.30 53.37 -4.25
CA ARG A 946 3.08 53.03 -5.00
C ARG A 946 2.06 52.25 -4.16
N HIS A 947 2.49 51.48 -3.17
CA HIS A 947 1.58 50.66 -2.36
C HIS A 947 0.85 51.42 -1.24
N GLU A 948 1.21 52.68 -0.95
CA GLU A 948 0.54 53.50 0.07
C GLU A 948 -0.97 53.66 -0.21
N TYR A 949 -1.34 53.89 -1.48
CA TYR A 949 -2.74 53.98 -1.89
C TYR A 949 -3.51 52.67 -1.67
N GLY A 950 -2.86 51.52 -1.88
CA GLY A 950 -3.48 50.22 -1.64
C GLY A 950 -3.80 49.98 -0.16
N LEU A 951 -2.92 50.42 0.74
CA LEU A 951 -3.14 50.36 2.19
C LEU A 951 -4.25 51.30 2.66
N LYS A 952 -4.40 52.48 2.04
CA LYS A 952 -5.53 53.39 2.29
C LYS A 952 -6.87 52.76 1.90
N VAL A 953 -6.95 52.21 0.68
CA VAL A 953 -8.14 51.48 0.19
C VAL A 953 -8.50 50.31 1.11
N LEU A 954 -7.50 49.57 1.59
CA LEU A 954 -7.71 48.49 2.57
C LEU A 954 -8.42 48.98 3.83
N SER A 955 -7.99 50.12 4.39
CA SER A 955 -8.56 50.68 5.62
C SER A 955 -9.99 51.20 5.46
N GLU A 956 -10.31 51.80 4.31
CA GLU A 956 -11.65 52.32 3.99
C GLU A 956 -12.67 51.18 3.88
N ILE A 957 -12.34 50.13 3.13
CA ILE A 957 -13.25 49.00 2.90
C ILE A 957 -13.41 48.15 4.16
N ALA A 958 -12.33 48.00 4.97
CA ALA A 958 -12.44 47.38 6.28
C ALA A 958 -13.42 48.13 7.19
N SER A 959 -13.39 49.46 7.19
CA SER A 959 -14.31 50.28 7.99
C SER A 959 -15.77 50.16 7.53
N LEU A 960 -16.00 50.17 6.22
CA LEU A 960 -17.32 49.96 5.63
C LEU A 960 -17.89 48.57 5.95
N ARG A 961 -17.06 47.52 5.88
CA ARG A 961 -17.45 46.15 6.24
C ARG A 961 -17.89 46.08 7.71
N GLU A 962 -17.15 46.70 8.61
CA GLU A 962 -17.51 46.73 10.04
C GLU A 962 -18.85 47.44 10.28
N LEU A 963 -19.09 48.56 9.59
CA LEU A 963 -20.38 49.26 9.63
C LEU A 963 -21.56 48.36 9.21
N VAL A 964 -21.41 47.61 8.11
CA VAL A 964 -22.44 46.67 7.63
C VAL A 964 -22.64 45.51 8.60
N ARG A 965 -21.54 44.97 9.16
CA ARG A 965 -21.57 43.86 10.11
C ARG A 965 -22.34 44.21 11.38
N GLU A 966 -22.18 45.43 11.89
CA GLU A 966 -22.85 45.89 13.11
C GLU A 966 -24.33 46.22 12.90
N LEU A 967 -24.69 46.89 11.79
CA LEU A 967 -26.07 47.32 11.53
C LEU A 967 -26.94 46.25 10.85
N GLY A 968 -26.31 45.32 10.12
CA GLY A 968 -26.96 44.31 9.27
C GLY A 968 -28.01 43.43 9.97
N PRO A 969 -27.72 42.85 11.14
CA PRO A 969 -28.67 41.96 11.83
C PRO A 969 -29.99 42.66 12.21
N VAL A 970 -29.91 43.88 12.76
CA VAL A 970 -31.11 44.66 13.15
C VAL A 970 -31.86 45.13 11.91
N ALA A 971 -31.13 45.55 10.86
CA ALA A 971 -31.70 45.92 9.58
C ALA A 971 -32.52 44.78 8.94
N SER A 972 -31.98 43.55 8.93
CA SER A 972 -32.66 42.36 8.40
C SER A 972 -33.90 41.97 9.20
N TYR A 973 -33.83 42.08 10.53
CA TYR A 973 -34.97 41.86 11.41
C TYR A 973 -36.11 42.82 11.07
N LEU A 974 -35.79 44.12 10.95
CA LEU A 974 -36.78 45.17 10.66
C LEU A 974 -37.43 45.02 9.29
N SER A 975 -36.69 44.58 8.27
CA SER A 975 -37.25 44.29 6.94
C SER A 975 -38.28 43.15 6.97
N THR A 976 -38.02 42.12 7.78
CA THR A 976 -38.99 41.02 7.94
C THR A 976 -40.20 41.47 8.76
N ALA A 977 -39.98 42.27 9.81
CA ALA A 977 -41.03 42.89 10.61
C ALA A 977 -41.96 43.82 9.79
N GLU A 978 -41.41 44.60 8.84
CA GLU A 978 -42.16 45.45 7.91
C GLU A 978 -43.21 44.66 7.11
N ALA A 979 -42.89 43.41 6.73
CA ALA A 979 -43.77 42.56 5.94
C ALA A 979 -44.85 41.82 6.75
N VAL A 980 -44.78 41.85 8.10
CA VAL A 980 -45.65 41.08 8.99
C VAL A 980 -46.87 41.87 9.45
N LEU A 981 -46.70 43.18 9.69
CA LEU A 981 -47.79 44.08 10.08
C LEU A 981 -48.61 44.54 8.86
N PRO A 982 -49.86 45.00 9.06
CA PRO A 982 -50.67 45.60 8.01
C PRO A 982 -49.98 46.82 7.39
N ILE A 983 -50.17 47.02 6.09
CA ILE A 983 -49.50 48.07 5.30
C ILE A 983 -49.82 49.49 5.82
N ASP A 984 -51.00 49.65 6.40
CA ASP A 984 -51.57 50.87 6.98
C ASP A 984 -51.17 51.12 8.44
N HIS A 985 -50.39 50.22 9.06
CA HIS A 985 -49.98 50.38 10.45
C HIS A 985 -48.91 51.49 10.62
N GLU A 986 -49.08 52.36 11.61
CA GLU A 986 -48.20 53.53 11.86
C GLU A 986 -46.70 53.17 11.96
N TRP A 987 -46.39 52.02 12.57
CA TRP A 987 -45.02 51.52 12.68
C TRP A 987 -44.34 51.25 11.32
N VAL A 988 -45.09 50.77 10.32
CA VAL A 988 -44.57 50.47 8.97
C VAL A 988 -44.15 51.75 8.26
N GLU A 989 -44.89 52.85 8.44
CA GLU A 989 -44.52 54.16 7.91
C GLU A 989 -43.24 54.70 8.57
N GLN A 990 -43.11 54.56 9.89
CA GLN A 990 -41.92 54.96 10.64
C GLN A 990 -40.67 54.16 10.24
N MET A 991 -40.82 52.86 9.99
CA MET A 991 -39.75 51.99 9.51
C MET A 991 -39.24 52.48 8.14
N LYS A 992 -40.14 52.72 7.17
CA LYS A 992 -39.77 53.16 5.81
C LYS A 992 -38.99 54.48 5.82
N LYS A 993 -39.46 55.48 6.59
CA LYS A 993 -38.77 56.77 6.75
C LYS A 993 -37.37 56.61 7.33
N THR A 994 -37.21 55.74 8.33
CA THR A 994 -35.92 55.49 8.98
C THR A 994 -34.96 54.74 8.05
N ARG A 995 -35.46 53.75 7.31
CA ARG A 995 -34.69 52.99 6.32
C ARG A 995 -34.07 53.90 5.26
N ASP A 996 -34.89 54.76 4.65
CA ASP A 996 -34.44 55.63 3.57
C ASP A 996 -33.41 56.67 4.07
N ALA A 997 -33.58 57.20 5.29
CA ALA A 997 -32.62 58.12 5.90
C ALA A 997 -31.26 57.45 6.19
N VAL A 998 -31.26 56.22 6.71
CA VAL A 998 -30.04 55.48 7.03
C VAL A 998 -29.31 55.04 5.75
N LEU A 999 -30.03 54.65 4.69
CA LEU A 999 -29.42 54.28 3.40
C LEU A 999 -28.63 55.43 2.78
N VAL A 1000 -29.14 56.67 2.86
CA VAL A 1000 -28.43 57.85 2.37
C VAL A 1000 -27.14 58.08 3.17
N GLN A 1001 -27.19 57.94 4.49
CA GLN A 1001 -26.05 58.19 5.37
C GLN A 1001 -24.97 57.10 5.28
N VAL A 1002 -25.34 55.83 5.12
CA VAL A 1002 -24.40 54.70 4.94
C VAL A 1002 -23.72 54.76 3.56
N SER A 1003 -24.33 55.40 2.57
CA SER A 1003 -23.74 55.58 1.24
C SER A 1003 -22.67 56.69 1.18
N ASP A 1004 -22.56 57.53 2.22
CA ASP A 1004 -21.56 58.59 2.33
C ASP A 1004 -20.24 58.04 2.93
N PRO A 1005 -19.11 58.06 2.19
CA PRO A 1005 -17.82 57.57 2.68
C PRO A 1005 -17.32 58.24 3.97
N SER A 1006 -17.72 59.49 4.23
CA SER A 1006 -17.31 60.22 5.44
C SER A 1006 -17.91 59.62 6.73
N GLN A 1007 -18.99 58.86 6.61
CA GLN A 1007 -19.67 58.21 7.72
C GLN A 1007 -19.14 56.81 8.03
N HIS A 1008 -18.36 56.20 7.12
CA HIS A 1008 -17.86 54.81 7.25
C HIS A 1008 -16.92 54.64 8.44
N THR A 1009 -16.15 55.68 8.76
CA THR A 1009 -15.20 55.69 9.89
C THR A 1009 -15.78 56.30 11.16
N SER A 1010 -16.95 56.97 11.09
CA SER A 1010 -17.57 57.66 12.23
C SER A 1010 -18.16 56.67 13.25
N SER A 1011 -17.60 56.63 14.46
CA SER A 1011 -18.11 55.78 15.56
C SER A 1011 -19.41 56.34 16.17
N THR A 1012 -19.57 57.66 16.18
CA THR A 1012 -20.77 58.33 16.69
C THR A 1012 -21.99 58.06 15.81
N PHE A 1013 -21.80 58.11 14.49
CA PHE A 1013 -22.84 57.75 13.52
C PHE A 1013 -23.30 56.29 13.68
N ARG A 1014 -22.35 55.36 13.84
CA ARG A 1014 -22.60 53.94 14.07
C ARG A 1014 -23.50 53.70 15.29
N GLN A 1015 -23.11 54.24 16.44
CA GLN A 1015 -23.84 54.05 17.70
C GLN A 1015 -25.24 54.67 17.65
N GLN A 1016 -25.37 55.90 17.13
CA GLN A 1016 -26.67 56.57 17.01
C GLN A 1016 -27.64 55.82 16.09
N THR A 1017 -27.14 55.29 14.98
CA THR A 1017 -27.96 54.53 14.03
C THR A 1017 -28.41 53.20 14.62
N LEU A 1018 -27.51 52.48 15.31
CA LEU A 1018 -27.85 51.23 15.97
C LEU A 1018 -28.94 51.41 17.03
N CYS A 1019 -28.84 52.45 17.87
CA CYS A 1019 -29.87 52.79 18.86
C CYS A 1019 -31.23 53.03 18.20
N LYS A 1020 -31.28 53.86 17.14
CA LYS A 1020 -32.53 54.13 16.39
C LYS A 1020 -33.17 52.85 15.83
N LEU A 1021 -32.38 51.95 15.26
CA LEU A 1021 -32.89 50.67 14.73
C LEU A 1021 -33.37 49.73 15.84
N THR A 1022 -32.69 49.71 16.99
CA THR A 1022 -33.10 48.89 18.14
C THR A 1022 -34.37 49.44 18.80
N ASP A 1023 -34.56 50.75 18.84
CA ASP A 1023 -35.79 51.35 19.37
C ASP A 1023 -37.00 51.05 18.47
N LEU A 1024 -36.83 51.09 17.14
CA LEU A 1024 -37.84 50.62 16.20
C LEU A 1024 -38.20 49.15 16.39
N LYS A 1025 -37.19 48.30 16.63
CA LYS A 1025 -37.40 46.87 16.91
C LYS A 1025 -38.22 46.66 18.18
N LYS A 1026 -37.95 47.40 19.27
CA LYS A 1026 -38.74 47.31 20.51
C LYS A 1026 -40.20 47.74 20.29
N SER A 1027 -40.41 48.83 19.55
CA SER A 1027 -41.76 49.30 19.21
C SER A 1027 -42.55 48.26 18.39
N TYR A 1028 -41.88 47.55 17.48
CA TYR A 1028 -42.48 46.44 16.74
C TYR A 1028 -42.96 45.30 17.66
N VAL A 1029 -42.09 44.84 18.56
CA VAL A 1029 -42.38 43.72 19.47
C VAL A 1029 -43.64 44.01 20.29
N GLN A 1030 -43.78 45.23 20.80
CA GLN A 1030 -44.97 45.67 21.54
C GLN A 1030 -46.24 45.65 20.68
N ALA A 1031 -46.18 46.21 19.47
CA ALA A 1031 -47.32 46.23 18.55
C ALA A 1031 -47.77 44.80 18.16
N TYR A 1032 -46.81 43.92 17.87
CA TYR A 1032 -47.08 42.53 17.51
C TYR A 1032 -47.71 41.74 18.66
N LEU A 1033 -47.20 41.87 19.89
CA LEU A 1033 -47.76 41.20 21.07
C LEU A 1033 -49.20 41.61 21.33
N ALA A 1034 -49.51 42.91 21.23
CA ALA A 1034 -50.87 43.41 21.42
C ALA A 1034 -51.86 42.81 20.41
N MET A 1035 -51.47 42.67 19.14
CA MET A 1035 -52.31 42.02 18.13
C MET A 1035 -52.42 40.51 18.35
N HIS A 1036 -51.33 39.86 18.76
CA HIS A 1036 -51.30 38.42 19.02
C HIS A 1036 -52.22 38.03 20.18
N THR A 1037 -52.17 38.76 21.29
CA THR A 1037 -53.03 38.51 22.47
C THR A 1037 -54.51 38.65 22.15
N ARG A 1038 -54.89 39.51 21.19
CA ARG A 1038 -56.28 39.65 20.75
C ARG A 1038 -56.75 38.50 19.86
N ALA A 1039 -55.88 38.01 18.99
CA ALA A 1039 -56.21 37.05 17.94
C ALA A 1039 -56.03 35.57 18.35
N ARG A 1040 -55.48 35.29 19.53
CA ARG A 1040 -55.17 33.93 20.00
C ARG A 1040 -55.75 33.69 21.40
N LEU A 1041 -56.22 32.48 21.63
CA LEU A 1041 -56.70 32.04 22.94
C LEU A 1041 -55.52 31.82 23.90
N GLY A 1042 -55.65 32.34 25.12
CA GLY A 1042 -54.73 32.08 26.22
C GLY A 1042 -54.97 30.71 26.85
N VAL A 1043 -54.20 30.38 27.90
CA VAL A 1043 -54.26 29.06 28.57
C VAL A 1043 -55.66 28.77 29.15
N ASN A 1044 -56.33 29.79 29.68
CA ASN A 1044 -57.63 29.61 30.32
C ASN A 1044 -58.74 29.44 29.27
N GLU A 1045 -58.67 30.21 28.20
CA GLU A 1045 -59.60 30.16 27.08
C GLU A 1045 -59.44 28.87 26.27
N ASP A 1046 -58.21 28.39 26.07
CA ASP A 1046 -57.95 27.11 25.41
C ASP A 1046 -58.51 25.91 26.20
N LYS A 1047 -58.38 25.94 27.55
CA LYS A 1047 -59.07 24.97 28.42
C LYS A 1047 -60.58 25.02 28.26
N ARG A 1048 -61.17 26.23 28.24
CA ARG A 1048 -62.61 26.41 28.02
C ARG A 1048 -63.06 25.88 26.67
N LYS A 1049 -62.30 26.13 25.60
CA LYS A 1049 -62.55 25.56 24.27
C LYS A 1049 -62.53 24.04 24.30
N SER A 1050 -61.54 23.44 24.96
CA SER A 1050 -61.47 21.98 25.11
C SER A 1050 -62.67 21.42 25.90
N THR A 1051 -63.15 22.12 26.93
CA THR A 1051 -64.37 21.74 27.65
C THR A 1051 -65.60 21.81 26.75
N LEU A 1052 -65.76 22.89 25.98
CA LEU A 1052 -66.83 23.08 25.01
C LEU A 1052 -66.84 22.01 23.93
N MET A 1053 -65.68 21.60 23.40
CA MET A 1053 -65.58 20.53 22.40
C MET A 1053 -66.03 19.15 22.94
N GLY A 1054 -65.90 18.91 24.25
CA GLY A 1054 -66.29 17.68 24.92
C GLY A 1054 -67.66 17.74 25.61
N ASP A 1055 -68.39 18.85 25.47
CA ASP A 1055 -69.61 19.15 26.21
C ASP A 1055 -70.74 18.14 25.91
N GLU A 1056 -71.48 17.76 26.95
CA GLU A 1056 -72.61 16.82 26.82
C GLU A 1056 -73.73 17.37 25.90
N ARG A 1057 -73.90 18.70 25.81
CA ARG A 1057 -74.85 19.34 24.88
C ARG A 1057 -74.47 19.05 23.43
N LEU A 1058 -73.18 19.13 23.07
CA LEU A 1058 -72.69 18.77 21.73
C LEU A 1058 -72.87 17.28 21.43
N LYS A 1059 -72.60 16.40 22.41
CA LYS A 1059 -72.82 14.94 22.23
C LYS A 1059 -74.30 14.64 22.01
N THR A 1060 -75.17 15.32 22.74
CA THR A 1060 -76.63 15.22 22.60
C THR A 1060 -77.09 15.67 21.21
N LEU A 1061 -76.69 16.87 20.77
CA LEU A 1061 -76.97 17.36 19.42
C LEU A 1061 -76.42 16.42 18.34
N SER A 1062 -75.22 15.86 18.52
CA SER A 1062 -74.65 14.88 17.59
C SER A 1062 -75.48 13.61 17.49
N LYS A 1063 -75.99 13.07 18.61
CA LYS A 1063 -76.87 11.89 18.62
C LYS A 1063 -78.20 12.18 17.90
N LEU A 1064 -78.81 13.33 18.20
CA LEU A 1064 -80.06 13.77 17.56
C LEU A 1064 -79.89 14.02 16.06
N SER A 1065 -78.71 14.48 15.62
CA SER A 1065 -78.43 14.78 14.20
C SER A 1065 -78.53 13.57 13.27
N THR A 1066 -78.61 12.36 13.84
CA THR A 1066 -78.79 11.11 13.10
C THR A 1066 -80.24 10.89 12.67
N ILE A 1067 -81.19 11.69 13.14
CA ILE A 1067 -82.61 11.67 12.76
C ILE A 1067 -82.76 12.59 11.53
N ASP A 1068 -83.34 12.08 10.44
CA ASP A 1068 -83.33 12.72 9.11
C ASP A 1068 -83.99 14.11 9.06
N LEU A 1069 -84.84 14.46 10.03
CA LEU A 1069 -85.57 15.74 10.11
C LEU A 1069 -84.82 16.84 10.91
N MET A 1070 -83.63 16.57 11.43
CA MET A 1070 -82.89 17.53 12.28
C MET A 1070 -82.00 18.50 11.47
N PRO A 1071 -81.87 19.79 11.87
CA PRO A 1071 -81.10 20.80 11.12
C PRO A 1071 -79.57 20.68 11.31
N ARG A 1072 -79.00 19.57 10.84
CA ARG A 1072 -77.59 19.17 11.02
C ARG A 1072 -76.55 20.23 10.60
N GLN A 1073 -76.87 21.09 9.63
CA GLN A 1073 -75.93 22.11 9.14
C GLN A 1073 -75.54 23.12 10.23
N HIS A 1074 -76.47 23.50 11.11
CA HIS A 1074 -76.19 24.46 12.19
C HIS A 1074 -75.12 23.92 13.17
N LEU A 1075 -75.15 22.62 13.47
CA LEU A 1075 -74.15 21.97 14.32
C LEU A 1075 -72.77 21.92 13.64
N ILE A 1076 -72.72 21.66 12.33
CA ILE A 1076 -71.47 21.61 11.57
C ILE A 1076 -70.81 23.00 11.52
N ASP A 1077 -71.61 24.06 11.30
CA ASP A 1077 -71.09 25.42 11.22
C ASP A 1077 -70.60 25.92 12.59
N PHE A 1078 -71.28 25.56 13.67
CA PHE A 1078 -70.83 25.80 15.04
C PHE A 1078 -69.48 25.11 15.33
N GLN A 1079 -69.36 23.81 15.01
CA GLN A 1079 -68.12 23.04 15.20
C GLN A 1079 -66.95 23.63 14.41
N LYS A 1080 -67.16 24.01 13.15
CA LYS A 1080 -66.12 24.65 12.32
C LYS A 1080 -65.65 25.98 12.90
N ARG A 1081 -66.56 26.81 13.41
CA ARG A 1081 -66.20 28.09 14.04
C ARG A 1081 -65.42 27.83 15.34
N LEU A 1082 -65.84 26.88 16.17
CA LEU A 1082 -65.14 26.51 17.41
C LEU A 1082 -63.73 25.99 17.11
N ASP A 1083 -63.57 25.14 16.10
CA ASP A 1083 -62.27 24.64 15.64
C ASP A 1083 -61.37 25.76 15.11
N GLY A 1084 -61.94 26.77 14.44
CA GLY A 1084 -61.22 27.91 13.87
C GLY A 1084 -60.50 28.82 14.87
N LEU A 1085 -60.91 28.81 16.15
CA LEU A 1085 -60.26 29.60 17.21
C LEU A 1085 -58.88 29.01 17.59
N LYS A 1086 -57.79 29.69 17.23
CA LYS A 1086 -56.42 29.21 17.49
C LYS A 1086 -55.90 29.63 18.86
N SER A 1087 -55.28 28.71 19.59
CA SER A 1087 -54.60 28.98 20.88
C SER A 1087 -53.10 29.18 20.71
N CYS A 1088 -52.53 30.12 21.48
CA CYS A 1088 -51.08 30.33 21.57
C CYS A 1088 -50.75 31.15 22.83
N SER A 1089 -50.24 30.49 23.86
CA SER A 1089 -49.90 31.09 25.16
C SER A 1089 -48.40 31.15 25.46
N THR A 1090 -47.59 30.53 24.61
CA THR A 1090 -46.14 30.31 24.84
C THR A 1090 -45.26 31.48 24.37
N LEU A 1091 -45.83 32.45 23.65
CA LEU A 1091 -45.08 33.56 23.06
C LEU A 1091 -44.55 34.52 24.13
N THR A 1092 -43.25 34.77 24.10
CA THR A 1092 -42.57 35.76 24.97
C THR A 1092 -41.98 36.93 24.18
N GLU A 1093 -41.66 38.03 24.87
CA GLU A 1093 -40.90 39.14 24.27
C GLU A 1093 -39.53 38.70 23.75
N GLN A 1094 -38.87 37.74 24.42
CA GLN A 1094 -37.56 37.20 24.00
C GLN A 1094 -37.67 36.42 22.68
N ASP A 1095 -38.73 35.65 22.50
CA ASP A 1095 -38.99 34.94 21.23
C ASP A 1095 -39.11 35.93 20.06
N LEU A 1096 -39.76 37.08 20.32
CA LEU A 1096 -39.91 38.13 19.31
C LEU A 1096 -38.65 38.94 19.11
N ASP A 1097 -37.82 39.13 20.14
CA ASP A 1097 -36.51 39.75 19.96
C ASP A 1097 -35.61 38.89 19.05
N ALA A 1098 -35.75 37.57 19.08
CA ALA A 1098 -35.04 36.66 18.18
C ALA A 1098 -35.67 36.58 16.77
N SER A 1099 -37.00 36.55 16.66
CA SER A 1099 -37.73 36.39 15.39
C SER A 1099 -38.94 37.32 15.31
N PRO A 1100 -39.13 38.08 14.21
CA PRO A 1100 -40.25 39.01 14.10
C PRO A 1100 -41.62 38.32 13.97
N VAL A 1101 -41.68 37.01 13.77
CA VAL A 1101 -42.93 36.23 13.74
C VAL A 1101 -42.93 35.25 14.90
N CYS A 1102 -44.08 35.09 15.56
CA CYS A 1102 -44.30 34.10 16.61
C CYS A 1102 -43.87 32.70 16.11
N PRO A 1103 -42.84 32.08 16.71
CA PRO A 1103 -42.35 30.78 16.26
C PRO A 1103 -43.32 29.64 16.60
N HIS A 1104 -44.25 29.86 17.54
CA HIS A 1104 -45.16 28.82 18.03
C HIS A 1104 -46.42 28.67 17.17
N CYS A 1105 -46.98 29.78 16.67
CA CYS A 1105 -48.24 29.75 15.91
C CYS A 1105 -48.19 30.44 14.55
N GLY A 1106 -47.06 31.08 14.19
CA GLY A 1106 -46.87 31.71 12.89
C GLY A 1106 -47.79 32.91 12.60
N PHE A 1107 -48.33 33.55 13.64
CA PHE A 1107 -49.32 34.63 13.47
C PHE A 1107 -48.79 35.79 12.60
N ARG A 1108 -49.57 36.17 11.59
CA ARG A 1108 -49.23 37.29 10.68
C ARG A 1108 -50.42 38.24 10.57
N PRO A 1109 -50.41 39.35 11.31
CA PRO A 1109 -51.50 40.32 11.32
C PRO A 1109 -51.87 40.87 9.93
N GLY A 1110 -50.90 41.05 9.02
CA GLY A 1110 -51.16 41.58 7.68
C GLY A 1110 -51.89 40.61 6.73
N THR A 1111 -51.94 39.31 7.04
CA THR A 1111 -52.55 38.28 6.17
C THR A 1111 -53.79 37.63 6.76
N GLU A 1112 -53.98 37.71 8.08
CA GLU A 1112 -55.19 37.22 8.76
C GLU A 1112 -56.24 38.33 8.79
N ALA A 1113 -57.52 37.98 8.56
CA ALA A 1113 -58.61 38.93 8.71
C ALA A 1113 -58.64 39.48 10.15
N PRO A 1114 -59.05 40.75 10.37
CA PRO A 1114 -59.20 41.30 11.71
C PRO A 1114 -60.24 40.49 12.48
N ALA A 1115 -59.77 39.49 13.23
CA ALA A 1115 -60.60 38.64 14.05
C ALA A 1115 -61.10 39.44 15.26
N ALA A 1116 -62.36 39.23 15.64
CA ALA A 1116 -62.84 39.71 16.92
C ALA A 1116 -62.02 39.06 18.05
N HIS A 1117 -62.11 39.62 19.26
CA HIS A 1117 -61.36 39.12 20.40
C HIS A 1117 -61.66 37.63 20.62
N ALA A 1118 -60.68 36.75 20.39
CA ALA A 1118 -60.92 35.31 20.31
C ALA A 1118 -61.57 34.75 21.59
N ALA A 1119 -61.22 35.32 22.75
CA ALA A 1119 -61.84 34.97 24.03
C ALA A 1119 -63.34 35.32 24.12
N ALA A 1120 -63.75 36.44 23.50
CA ALA A 1120 -65.14 36.88 23.51
C ALA A 1120 -66.01 36.05 22.54
N GLU A 1121 -65.44 35.65 21.39
CA GLU A 1121 -66.13 34.73 20.47
C GLU A 1121 -66.37 33.36 21.12
N LEU A 1122 -65.40 32.85 21.90
CA LEU A 1122 -65.55 31.59 22.62
C LEU A 1122 -66.67 31.63 23.66
N GLU A 1123 -66.82 32.74 24.39
CA GLU A 1123 -67.89 32.93 25.38
C GLU A 1123 -69.27 32.99 24.70
N GLN A 1124 -69.37 33.67 23.56
CA GLN A 1124 -70.60 33.72 22.77
C GLN A 1124 -71.04 32.34 22.27
N MET A 1125 -70.09 31.48 21.89
CA MET A 1125 -70.36 30.11 21.44
C MET A 1125 -70.97 29.22 22.52
N ASP A 1126 -70.58 29.41 23.78
CA ASP A 1126 -71.15 28.64 24.89
C ASP A 1126 -72.66 28.90 25.05
N THR A 1127 -73.05 30.17 24.92
CA THR A 1127 -74.47 30.58 24.96
C THR A 1127 -75.23 30.12 23.72
N GLU A 1128 -74.58 30.12 22.54
CA GLU A 1128 -75.18 29.64 21.28
C GLU A 1128 -75.51 28.13 21.34
N LEU A 1129 -74.70 27.34 22.06
CA LEU A 1129 -74.89 25.89 22.22
C LEU A 1129 -76.15 25.54 23.02
N ASP A 1130 -76.45 26.28 24.09
CA ASP A 1130 -77.70 26.12 24.85
C ASP A 1130 -78.92 26.34 23.95
N LYS A 1131 -78.87 27.41 23.17
CA LYS A 1131 -79.95 27.81 22.27
C LYS A 1131 -80.21 26.76 21.19
N LEU A 1132 -79.16 26.18 20.62
CA LEU A 1132 -79.26 25.09 19.64
C LEU A 1132 -79.95 23.84 20.22
N LEU A 1133 -79.65 23.48 21.46
CA LEU A 1133 -80.24 22.31 22.11
C LEU A 1133 -81.74 22.50 22.41
N GLU A 1134 -82.14 23.69 22.83
CA GLU A 1134 -83.54 24.07 23.00
C GLU A 1134 -84.31 24.01 21.67
N GLU A 1135 -83.78 24.63 20.61
CA GLU A 1135 -84.40 24.65 19.27
C GLU A 1135 -84.58 23.24 18.69
N TRP A 1136 -83.60 22.36 18.87
CA TRP A 1136 -83.66 20.97 18.38
C TRP A 1136 -84.65 20.13 19.19
N THR A 1137 -84.75 20.35 20.50
CA THR A 1137 -85.75 19.67 21.34
C THR A 1137 -87.17 20.05 20.90
N GLN A 1138 -87.41 21.34 20.65
CA GLN A 1138 -88.70 21.83 20.16
C GLN A 1138 -89.03 21.25 18.77
N THR A 1139 -88.05 21.22 17.86
CA THR A 1139 -88.21 20.64 16.52
C THR A 1139 -88.66 19.17 16.58
N LEU A 1140 -88.14 18.37 17.52
CA LEU A 1140 -88.58 16.98 17.70
C LEU A 1140 -90.01 16.87 18.24
N LEU A 1141 -90.39 17.71 19.19
CA LEU A 1141 -91.75 17.74 19.74
C LEU A 1141 -92.77 18.11 18.65
N ASP A 1142 -92.47 19.15 17.86
CA ASP A 1142 -93.34 19.62 16.78
C ASP A 1142 -93.57 18.51 15.73
N ASN A 1143 -92.52 17.78 15.35
CA ASN A 1143 -92.61 16.67 14.38
C ASN A 1143 -93.38 15.45 14.93
N LEU A 1144 -93.32 15.17 16.23
CA LEU A 1144 -94.02 14.05 16.86
C LEU A 1144 -95.50 14.35 17.19
N GLU A 1145 -95.82 15.61 17.48
CA GLU A 1145 -97.20 16.06 17.70
C GLU A 1145 -98.01 16.18 16.40
N ASP A 1146 -97.36 16.10 15.23
CA ASP A 1146 -98.01 16.11 13.93
C ASP A 1146 -99.10 15.02 13.81
N PRO A 1147 -100.31 15.36 13.32
CA PRO A 1147 -101.43 14.42 13.23
C PRO A 1147 -101.15 13.16 12.40
N THR A 1148 -100.28 13.25 11.38
CA THR A 1148 -99.95 12.11 10.51
C THR A 1148 -98.95 11.17 11.17
N THR A 1149 -97.99 11.71 11.92
CA THR A 1149 -97.01 10.97 12.72
C THR A 1149 -97.68 10.22 13.88
N ARG A 1150 -98.72 10.80 14.50
CA ARG A 1150 -99.52 10.13 15.55
C ARG A 1150 -100.20 8.84 15.10
N VAL A 1151 -100.50 8.67 13.81
CA VAL A 1151 -101.07 7.41 13.29
C VAL A 1151 -100.03 6.29 13.31
N ASN A 1152 -98.78 6.59 12.96
CA ASN A 1152 -97.66 5.65 12.98
C ASN A 1152 -97.32 5.19 14.41
N PHE A 1153 -97.65 6.00 15.40
CA PHE A 1153 -97.49 5.70 16.82
C PHE A 1153 -98.21 4.41 17.24
N ASN A 1154 -99.36 4.10 16.62
CA ASN A 1154 -100.12 2.88 16.89
C ASN A 1154 -99.53 1.63 16.21
N LEU A 1155 -98.56 1.80 15.30
CA LEU A 1155 -97.91 0.73 14.55
C LEU A 1155 -96.56 0.31 15.16
N LEU A 1156 -96.11 0.99 16.21
CA LEU A 1156 -94.93 0.61 16.99
C LEU A 1156 -95.20 -0.58 17.90
N LYS A 1157 -94.14 -1.33 18.19
CA LYS A 1157 -94.14 -2.34 19.26
C LYS A 1157 -94.32 -1.68 20.64
N PRO A 1158 -94.79 -2.41 21.67
CA PRO A 1158 -95.11 -1.83 22.98
C PRO A 1158 -93.92 -1.18 23.72
N GLU A 1159 -92.70 -1.71 23.56
CA GLU A 1159 -91.53 -1.18 24.27
C GLU A 1159 -91.01 0.15 23.71
N PRO A 1160 -90.77 0.32 22.38
CA PRO A 1160 -90.40 1.62 21.79
C PRO A 1160 -91.46 2.70 22.02
N ARG A 1161 -92.75 2.33 21.99
CA ARG A 1161 -93.86 3.26 22.17
C ARG A 1161 -93.84 3.94 23.55
N LYS A 1162 -93.52 3.20 24.61
CA LYS A 1162 -93.42 3.76 25.97
C LYS A 1162 -92.36 4.87 26.09
N LEU A 1163 -91.21 4.70 25.43
CA LEU A 1163 -90.12 5.68 25.49
C LEU A 1163 -90.51 7.01 24.83
N VAL A 1164 -91.24 6.95 23.71
CA VAL A 1164 -91.73 8.15 23.01
C VAL A 1164 -92.93 8.79 23.73
N ASP A 1165 -93.80 8.00 24.35
CA ASP A 1165 -94.90 8.50 25.21
C ASP A 1165 -94.37 9.30 26.42
N VAL A 1166 -93.30 8.82 27.08
CA VAL A 1166 -92.65 9.53 28.19
C VAL A 1166 -92.08 10.87 27.71
N PHE A 1167 -91.39 10.90 26.57
CA PHE A 1167 -90.84 12.12 25.99
C PHE A 1167 -91.92 13.16 25.64
N LEU A 1168 -93.03 12.74 25.01
CA LEU A 1168 -94.15 13.64 24.69
C LEU A 1168 -94.82 14.22 25.95
N LYS A 1169 -94.85 13.45 27.05
CA LYS A 1169 -95.44 13.89 28.32
C LYS A 1169 -94.53 14.83 29.10
N GLU A 1170 -93.23 14.54 29.14
CA GLU A 1170 -92.25 15.32 29.91
C GLU A 1170 -91.76 16.55 29.14
N ARG A 1171 -91.87 16.57 27.81
CA ARG A 1171 -91.45 17.66 26.90
C ARG A 1171 -89.99 18.10 27.10
N LYS A 1172 -89.16 17.20 27.61
CA LYS A 1172 -87.73 17.37 27.83
C LYS A 1172 -87.03 16.11 27.33
N LEU A 1173 -85.84 16.28 26.77
CA LEU A 1173 -85.01 15.13 26.40
C LEU A 1173 -84.69 14.31 27.65
N PRO A 1174 -84.70 12.96 27.56
CA PRO A 1174 -84.25 12.11 28.66
C PRO A 1174 -82.80 12.42 29.03
N ASP A 1175 -82.47 12.32 30.33
CA ASP A 1175 -81.11 12.55 30.85
C ASP A 1175 -80.07 11.66 30.14
N GLU A 1176 -80.46 10.44 29.74
CA GLU A 1176 -79.68 9.59 28.84
C GLU A 1176 -80.47 9.25 27.57
N ILE A 1177 -80.02 9.81 26.44
CA ILE A 1177 -80.51 9.45 25.10
C ILE A 1177 -79.93 8.09 24.71
N GLY A 1178 -80.65 7.02 25.04
CA GLY A 1178 -80.36 5.64 24.66
C GLY A 1178 -80.61 5.36 23.17
N GLN A 1179 -79.94 4.34 22.62
CA GLN A 1179 -80.12 3.94 21.21
C GLN A 1179 -81.56 3.52 20.90
N ASP A 1180 -82.24 2.87 21.84
CA ASP A 1180 -83.63 2.45 21.69
C ASP A 1180 -84.58 3.65 21.54
N PHE A 1181 -84.30 4.76 22.24
CA PHE A 1181 -85.06 6.00 22.11
C PHE A 1181 -84.83 6.67 20.74
N ILE A 1182 -83.58 6.75 20.28
CA ILE A 1182 -83.26 7.27 18.93
C ILE A 1182 -83.90 6.39 17.85
N HIS A 1183 -83.84 5.06 18.00
CA HIS A 1183 -84.46 4.13 17.06
C HIS A 1183 -85.98 4.29 17.04
N ALA A 1184 -86.61 4.43 18.21
CA ALA A 1184 -88.05 4.69 18.32
C ALA A 1184 -88.44 6.00 17.63
N LEU A 1185 -87.67 7.09 17.82
CA LEU A 1185 -87.89 8.37 17.14
C LEU A 1185 -87.73 8.24 15.61
N LYS A 1186 -86.69 7.55 15.14
CA LYS A 1186 -86.52 7.27 13.70
C LYS A 1186 -87.67 6.46 13.13
N GLU A 1187 -88.11 5.42 13.84
CA GLU A 1187 -89.16 4.52 13.37
C GLU A 1187 -90.51 5.26 13.28
N VAL A 1188 -90.87 6.06 14.28
CA VAL A 1188 -92.10 6.87 14.28
C VAL A 1188 -92.11 7.92 13.16
N LEU A 1189 -90.97 8.60 12.99
CA LEU A 1189 -90.81 9.67 12.01
C LEU A 1189 -90.56 9.15 10.57
N SER A 1190 -90.41 7.83 10.39
CA SER A 1190 -90.10 7.22 9.07
C SER A 1190 -91.30 6.99 8.14
N GLY A 1191 -92.54 7.22 8.60
CA GLY A 1191 -93.75 7.06 7.77
C GLY A 1191 -94.21 5.59 7.62
N LEU A 1192 -94.54 4.92 8.73
CA LEU A 1192 -94.96 3.51 8.74
C LEU A 1192 -96.27 3.27 7.98
N VAL A 1193 -96.33 2.17 7.21
CA VAL A 1193 -97.50 1.79 6.39
C VAL A 1193 -98.15 0.52 6.93
N LYS A 1194 -99.38 0.62 7.42
CA LYS A 1194 -100.20 -0.54 7.84
C LYS A 1194 -100.65 -1.35 6.63
N VAL A 1195 -100.42 -2.67 6.66
CA VAL A 1195 -101.00 -3.63 5.70
C VAL A 1195 -101.86 -4.61 6.48
N ALA A 1196 -103.18 -4.50 6.33
CA ALA A 1196 -104.12 -5.40 6.98
C ALA A 1196 -104.30 -6.68 6.16
N VAL A 1197 -104.16 -7.84 6.79
CA VAL A 1197 -104.42 -9.16 6.20
C VAL A 1197 -105.67 -9.74 6.87
N LYS A 1198 -106.78 -9.80 6.13
CA LYS A 1198 -108.01 -10.42 6.61
C LYS A 1198 -107.93 -11.94 6.50
N THR A 1199 -108.43 -12.62 7.52
CA THR A 1199 -108.35 -14.10 7.61
C THR A 1199 -109.04 -14.81 6.43
N GLU A 1200 -110.14 -14.25 5.91
CA GLU A 1200 -110.89 -14.83 4.79
C GLU A 1200 -110.16 -14.67 3.44
N ASP A 1201 -109.55 -13.51 3.19
CA ASP A 1201 -108.79 -13.23 1.96
C ASP A 1201 -107.53 -14.10 1.88
N LEU A 1202 -106.88 -14.32 3.04
CA LEU A 1202 -105.76 -15.25 3.17
C LEU A 1202 -106.19 -16.70 2.85
N ARG A 1203 -107.35 -17.13 3.34
CA ARG A 1203 -107.90 -18.46 3.04
C ARG A 1203 -108.18 -18.62 1.55
N ILE A 1204 -108.77 -17.62 0.90
CA ILE A 1204 -109.03 -17.62 -0.55
C ILE A 1204 -107.71 -17.72 -1.34
N ALA A 1205 -106.72 -16.91 -0.98
CA ALA A 1205 -105.42 -16.88 -1.66
C ALA A 1205 -104.69 -18.24 -1.59
N LEU A 1206 -104.76 -18.93 -0.46
CA LEU A 1206 -104.12 -20.23 -0.26
C LEU A 1206 -104.81 -21.38 -1.04
N ILE A 1207 -106.11 -21.28 -1.33
CA ILE A 1207 -106.89 -22.30 -2.08
C ILE A 1207 -106.88 -22.01 -3.60
N LYS A 1208 -106.38 -20.84 -4.04
CA LYS A 1208 -106.31 -20.40 -5.44
C LYS A 1208 -105.53 -21.41 -6.30
N GLY A 1209 -106.20 -22.02 -7.29
CA GLY A 1209 -105.63 -23.05 -8.16
C GLY A 1209 -106.13 -24.49 -7.92
N GLY A 1210 -107.09 -24.68 -7.00
CA GLY A 1210 -107.71 -25.98 -6.73
C GLY A 1210 -106.98 -26.79 -5.65
N SER A 1211 -107.65 -27.84 -5.15
CA SER A 1211 -107.19 -28.72 -4.07
C SER A 1211 -107.17 -30.18 -4.54
N PRO A 1212 -106.16 -31.01 -4.20
CA PRO A 1212 -105.05 -30.76 -3.26
C PRO A 1212 -103.83 -30.04 -3.88
N ALA A 1213 -103.09 -29.29 -3.06
CA ALA A 1213 -101.84 -28.60 -3.42
C ALA A 1213 -100.64 -29.12 -2.60
N THR A 1214 -99.44 -29.11 -3.19
CA THR A 1214 -98.18 -29.50 -2.54
C THR A 1214 -97.68 -28.44 -1.55
N LEU A 1215 -96.76 -28.82 -0.64
CA LEU A 1215 -96.13 -27.88 0.31
C LEU A 1215 -95.49 -26.68 -0.39
N ALA A 1216 -94.82 -26.93 -1.53
CA ALA A 1216 -94.17 -25.89 -2.31
C ALA A 1216 -95.20 -24.91 -2.91
N GLU A 1217 -96.33 -25.43 -3.42
CA GLU A 1217 -97.41 -24.60 -3.94
C GLU A 1217 -98.08 -23.77 -2.84
N MET A 1218 -98.29 -24.32 -1.63
CA MET A 1218 -98.86 -23.56 -0.51
C MET A 1218 -97.96 -22.42 -0.03
N LYS A 1219 -96.64 -22.66 0.09
CA LYS A 1219 -95.69 -21.59 0.44
C LYS A 1219 -95.65 -20.52 -0.63
N LYS A 1220 -95.60 -20.93 -1.91
CA LYS A 1220 -95.58 -20.01 -3.05
C LYS A 1220 -96.86 -19.15 -3.10
N ARG A 1221 -98.04 -19.73 -2.85
CA ARG A 1221 -99.31 -18.99 -2.78
C ARG A 1221 -99.32 -17.96 -1.63
N PHE A 1222 -98.74 -18.30 -0.48
CA PHE A 1222 -98.64 -17.36 0.65
C PHE A 1222 -97.68 -16.20 0.35
N GLU A 1223 -96.51 -16.50 -0.23
CA GLU A 1223 -95.53 -15.49 -0.65
C GLU A 1223 -96.12 -14.58 -1.72
N GLU A 1224 -96.74 -15.12 -2.76
CA GLU A 1224 -97.40 -14.35 -3.83
C GLU A 1224 -98.49 -13.41 -3.28
N TYR A 1225 -99.25 -13.86 -2.27
CA TYR A 1225 -100.27 -13.03 -1.63
C TYR A 1225 -99.67 -11.86 -0.83
N LEU A 1226 -98.60 -12.11 -0.07
CA LEU A 1226 -97.90 -11.06 0.67
C LEU A 1226 -97.18 -10.08 -0.27
N ASP A 1227 -96.57 -10.58 -1.34
CA ASP A 1227 -95.95 -9.76 -2.38
C ASP A 1227 -96.99 -8.88 -3.10
N GLU A 1228 -98.19 -9.40 -3.35
CA GLU A 1228 -99.29 -8.62 -3.94
C GLU A 1228 -99.77 -7.51 -2.99
N LEU A 1229 -99.91 -7.80 -1.69
CA LEU A 1229 -100.34 -6.81 -0.68
C LEU A 1229 -99.28 -5.75 -0.36
N THR A 1230 -98.01 -6.08 -0.53
CA THR A 1230 -96.87 -5.19 -0.25
C THR A 1230 -96.28 -4.56 -1.52
N LYS A 1231 -96.84 -4.87 -2.70
CA LYS A 1231 -96.44 -4.32 -3.99
C LYS A 1231 -96.49 -2.80 -4.00
N GLY A 1232 -95.35 -2.17 -4.33
CA GLY A 1232 -95.22 -0.71 -4.38
C GLY A 1232 -95.02 -0.02 -3.02
N LYS A 1233 -94.83 -0.77 -1.93
CA LYS A 1233 -94.51 -0.25 -0.59
C LYS A 1233 -93.08 -0.60 -0.20
N GLU A 1234 -92.39 0.28 0.53
CA GLU A 1234 -91.04 0.00 1.03
C GLU A 1234 -91.06 -1.09 2.11
N PRO A 1235 -90.37 -2.24 1.93
CA PRO A 1235 -90.46 -3.38 2.84
C PRO A 1235 -90.16 -3.04 4.31
N GLY A 1236 -89.20 -2.14 4.56
CA GLY A 1236 -88.82 -1.72 5.91
C GLY A 1236 -89.89 -0.93 6.66
N LYS A 1237 -90.79 -0.24 5.94
CA LYS A 1237 -91.85 0.61 6.49
C LYS A 1237 -93.20 -0.11 6.61
N VAL A 1238 -93.33 -1.30 6.04
CA VAL A 1238 -94.56 -2.09 6.11
C VAL A 1238 -94.70 -2.77 7.48
N ARG A 1239 -95.88 -2.66 8.09
CA ARG A 1239 -96.27 -3.43 9.28
C ARG A 1239 -97.54 -4.22 8.96
N ILE A 1240 -97.40 -5.55 8.89
CA ILE A 1240 -98.50 -6.47 8.59
C ILE A 1240 -99.30 -6.68 9.88
N VAL A 1241 -100.60 -6.39 9.82
CA VAL A 1241 -101.54 -6.56 10.93
C VAL A 1241 -102.60 -7.57 10.49
N LEU A 1242 -102.77 -8.66 11.25
CA LEU A 1242 -103.83 -9.64 10.99
C LEU A 1242 -105.15 -9.12 11.55
N GLU A 1243 -106.19 -9.07 10.72
CA GLU A 1243 -107.54 -8.57 11.05
C GLU A 1243 -108.64 -9.64 10.92
#